data_AF-A0A1M7XXN4-F1
#
_entry.id   AF-A0A1M7XXN4-F1
#
_cell.length_a   1.000
_cell.length_b   1.000
_cell.length_c   1.000
_cell.angle_alpha   90.00
_cell.angle_beta   90.00
_cell.angle_gamma   90.00
#
_symmetry.space_group_name_H-M   'P 1'
#
loop_
_entity.id
_entity.type
_entity.pdbx_description
1 polymer ?
#
loop_
_entity_poly.entity_id
_entity_poly.type
_entity_poly.pdbx_seq_one_letter_code
_entity_poly.pdbx_strand_id
1 'polypeptide(L)'
;MRLCFGTFARVLQLCKLDVVTDPRLVGTMTRTIDPQCQYIMSGNATSVHRLLNCTGNLSPGNITEGGVGVIRRPGKSISNVLLMAPRANRDDVIRKFGEDVISLLNEDKKLQAVLALLDIIEKDTVLDDDSSEGKKMSFEKYVGTTKNALLSQSEYVLSDLLAGIFLYTVAAGVVNTVGRETVQTITPEYISGIANPRGIKVIDYSPQLEQIVQSGTMVAATALPAFDQETFLTYLTNVRNKYSTIKTLLYNEQPKPFYDFYVCNNITWRTRIEGDGPPFKREFVSDANIKKLAEISHFIFITGAGGLGKSMMMRHLLLNAIDNYKDFKLVPVFIPLKEFDDASSKLFDYIFSKIDDFGGGITKTDFENILTAGSCLLLLDGLDEIGMNNIGYFERELDSFTDKYPNCIYVISSRPYQSFVSFERFSVLRLLPFNLEQAVRLIDNLDFRPDDPSIKEKFREELRTRLYRTHRDFTENPLLLTIMLLTFEMFAEVPSQMHIFYREAFNALSRTHDASKGAYKRELKTKLSVDAFADVFAEICFRTYWDEKFEFSMPEFEAYFKKLTNPYVGPVSADDFMYDLCFSMCLMYQESGKYYFTHRSFQEYFSAVFLSKQKDTVISKLGDFFEKRDRRMRGDQTFFMLNDLIPDKVDEFIFIPFLKGLFDRCDKAEGYWTFLNEMYPTIEYNTGEVPILFKRPPNSFLFTCLLSRIKRPARGSYYELKDLPEYDEFIETTYYWLPVGSDEDEVDIVPENRIPSEYIEAHGELEVAGRHFEAELSTVLEDSEYYNMFIKLLDDDKFIYKIQYNIARKCLEDLKAKQKSSDASLLDLL
;
A
#
# COMPACT_ATOMS: atom_id res chain seq x y z
N MET A 1 -34.46 -31.52 -25.45
CA MET A 1 -33.84 -30.78 -24.32
C MET A 1 -34.60 -29.48 -24.12
N ARG A 2 -34.50 -28.82 -22.96
CA ARG A 2 -35.15 -27.53 -22.70
C ARG A 2 -34.13 -26.47 -22.28
N LEU A 3 -34.13 -25.33 -22.97
CA LEU A 3 -33.34 -24.16 -22.62
C LEU A 3 -34.08 -23.32 -21.58
N CYS A 4 -33.50 -23.20 -20.39
CA CYS A 4 -33.94 -22.31 -19.32
C CYS A 4 -32.72 -21.80 -18.55
N PHE A 5 -32.92 -20.90 -17.59
CA PHE A 5 -31.81 -20.31 -16.84
C PHE A 5 -30.90 -21.36 -16.20
N GLY A 6 -31.47 -22.41 -15.62
CA GLY A 6 -30.76 -23.47 -14.92
C GLY A 6 -29.96 -24.38 -15.85
N THR A 7 -30.49 -24.74 -17.03
CA THR A 7 -29.73 -25.53 -18.01
C THR A 7 -28.60 -24.71 -18.63
N PHE A 8 -28.84 -23.43 -18.92
CA PHE A 8 -27.80 -22.47 -19.32
C PHE A 8 -26.71 -22.31 -18.25
N ALA A 9 -27.09 -22.02 -17.01
CA ALA A 9 -26.16 -21.81 -15.91
C ALA A 9 -25.41 -23.10 -15.53
N ARG A 10 -26.02 -24.28 -15.70
CA ARG A 10 -25.36 -25.58 -15.46
C ARG A 10 -24.24 -25.84 -16.47
N VAL A 11 -24.41 -25.48 -17.75
CA VAL A 11 -23.33 -25.58 -18.74
C VAL A 11 -22.15 -24.70 -18.31
N LEU A 12 -22.41 -23.44 -17.95
CA LEU A 12 -21.37 -22.53 -17.47
C LEU A 12 -20.73 -22.99 -16.15
N GLN A 13 -21.52 -23.61 -15.26
CA GLN A 13 -21.02 -24.18 -14.01
C GLN A 13 -19.99 -25.28 -14.23
N LEU A 14 -20.15 -26.10 -15.27
CA LEU A 14 -19.20 -27.16 -15.61
C LEU A 14 -17.97 -26.64 -16.38
N CYS A 15 -18.08 -25.44 -16.95
CA CYS A 15 -17.03 -24.77 -17.72
C CYS A 15 -16.32 -23.64 -16.96
N LYS A 16 -16.65 -23.37 -15.69
CA LYS A 16 -16.02 -22.32 -14.87
C LYS A 16 -14.62 -22.72 -14.39
N LEU A 17 -13.85 -21.73 -13.91
CA LEU A 17 -12.60 -21.95 -13.17
C LEU A 17 -12.87 -22.58 -11.79
N ASP A 18 -11.99 -23.47 -11.32
CA ASP A 18 -12.18 -24.22 -10.06
C ASP A 18 -12.32 -23.30 -8.84
N VAL A 19 -11.67 -22.13 -8.86
CA VAL A 19 -11.72 -21.11 -7.79
C VAL A 19 -13.05 -20.33 -7.74
N VAL A 20 -13.92 -20.47 -8.75
CA VAL A 20 -15.19 -19.73 -8.83
C VAL A 20 -16.30 -20.52 -8.17
N THR A 21 -16.92 -19.96 -7.12
CA THR A 21 -18.07 -20.58 -6.44
C THR A 21 -19.37 -20.45 -7.25
N ASP A 22 -20.34 -21.35 -7.03
CA ASP A 22 -21.65 -21.28 -7.70
C ASP A 22 -22.41 -19.97 -7.44
N PRO A 23 -22.45 -19.43 -6.20
CA PRO A 23 -23.01 -18.11 -5.94
C PRO A 23 -22.31 -17.01 -6.72
N ARG A 24 -20.97 -17.05 -6.86
CA ARG A 24 -20.21 -16.07 -7.64
C ARG A 24 -20.61 -16.10 -9.11
N LEU A 25 -20.67 -17.27 -9.73
CA LEU A 25 -21.09 -17.41 -11.13
C LEU A 25 -22.52 -16.89 -11.37
N VAL A 26 -23.50 -17.39 -10.61
CA VAL A 26 -24.92 -17.02 -10.77
C VAL A 26 -25.17 -15.56 -10.38
N GLY A 27 -24.50 -15.08 -9.32
CA GLY A 27 -24.55 -13.70 -8.86
C GLY A 27 -24.00 -12.73 -9.90
N THR A 28 -22.83 -12.99 -10.48
CA THR A 28 -22.24 -12.12 -11.51
C THR A 28 -23.12 -12.05 -12.76
N MET A 29 -23.62 -13.18 -13.27
CA MET A 29 -24.54 -13.20 -14.43
C MET A 29 -25.80 -12.37 -14.16
N THR A 30 -26.46 -12.57 -13.03
CA THR A 30 -27.72 -11.87 -12.71
C THR A 30 -27.51 -10.39 -12.41
N ARG A 31 -26.33 -9.99 -11.91
CA ARG A 31 -25.95 -8.59 -11.68
C ARG A 31 -25.68 -7.78 -12.93
N THR A 32 -25.52 -8.42 -14.08
CA THR A 32 -25.44 -7.71 -15.37
C THR A 32 -26.71 -6.92 -15.66
N ILE A 33 -27.86 -7.40 -15.16
CA ILE A 33 -29.19 -6.77 -15.29
C ILE A 33 -29.66 -6.14 -13.97
N ASP A 34 -29.47 -6.81 -12.82
CA ASP A 34 -29.88 -6.33 -11.50
C ASP A 34 -28.67 -6.17 -10.56
N PRO A 35 -28.04 -4.98 -10.50
CA PRO A 35 -26.84 -4.75 -9.69
C PRO A 35 -27.01 -5.07 -8.20
N GLN A 36 -28.26 -5.01 -7.69
CA GLN A 36 -28.57 -5.30 -6.28
C GLN A 36 -28.87 -6.78 -6.00
N CYS A 37 -28.76 -7.64 -7.01
CA CYS A 37 -29.00 -9.07 -6.87
C CYS A 37 -28.12 -9.72 -5.78
N GLN A 38 -28.74 -10.51 -4.92
CA GLN A 38 -28.12 -11.11 -3.74
C GLN A 38 -27.72 -12.58 -3.92
N TYR A 39 -27.87 -13.17 -5.12
CA TYR A 39 -27.42 -14.55 -5.38
C TYR A 39 -25.92 -14.77 -5.18
N ILE A 40 -25.12 -13.69 -5.21
CA ILE A 40 -23.68 -13.76 -4.93
C ILE A 40 -23.33 -14.05 -3.47
N MET A 41 -24.26 -13.78 -2.53
CA MET A 41 -24.01 -13.90 -1.10
C MET A 41 -24.01 -15.37 -0.68
N SER A 42 -23.04 -15.79 0.13
CA SER A 42 -22.89 -17.17 0.60
C SER A 42 -24.14 -17.72 1.29
N GLY A 43 -24.87 -16.88 2.04
CA GLY A 43 -26.15 -17.25 2.68
C GLY A 43 -27.27 -17.65 1.71
N ASN A 44 -27.13 -17.38 0.41
CA ASN A 44 -28.10 -17.74 -0.63
C ASN A 44 -27.68 -18.98 -1.45
N ALA A 45 -26.63 -19.71 -1.04
CA ALA A 45 -26.13 -20.88 -1.76
C ALA A 45 -27.21 -21.95 -2.01
N THR A 46 -28.13 -22.17 -1.07
CA THR A 46 -29.25 -23.11 -1.24
C THR A 46 -30.19 -22.70 -2.38
N SER A 47 -30.45 -21.41 -2.53
CA SER A 47 -31.28 -20.87 -3.63
C SER A 47 -30.57 -21.03 -4.98
N VAL A 48 -29.26 -20.78 -5.02
CA VAL A 48 -28.42 -20.98 -6.21
C VAL A 48 -28.37 -22.45 -6.61
N HIS A 49 -28.18 -23.36 -5.65
CA HIS A 49 -28.21 -24.80 -5.88
C HIS A 49 -29.56 -25.27 -6.46
N ARG A 50 -30.68 -24.71 -6.00
CA ARG A 50 -32.01 -25.01 -6.55
C ARG A 50 -32.20 -24.49 -7.97
N LEU A 51 -31.61 -23.34 -8.32
CA LEU A 51 -31.62 -22.81 -9.68
C LEU A 51 -30.83 -23.69 -10.64
N LEU A 52 -29.60 -24.05 -10.27
CA LEU A 52 -28.70 -24.88 -11.08
C LEU A 52 -29.25 -26.29 -11.31
N ASN A 53 -30.05 -26.82 -10.38
CA ASN A 53 -30.72 -28.11 -10.52
C ASN A 53 -32.14 -28.04 -11.09
N CYS A 54 -32.59 -26.87 -11.55
CA CYS A 54 -33.96 -26.65 -12.06
C CYS A 54 -35.07 -27.11 -11.09
N THR A 55 -34.83 -27.02 -9.78
CA THR A 55 -35.80 -27.34 -8.71
C THR A 55 -36.39 -26.10 -8.03
N GLY A 56 -35.94 -24.91 -8.43
CA GLY A 56 -36.48 -23.61 -8.03
C GLY A 56 -36.44 -22.63 -9.20
N ASN A 57 -37.28 -21.59 -9.14
CA ASN A 57 -37.33 -20.50 -10.12
C ASN A 57 -36.55 -19.29 -9.63
N LEU A 58 -36.17 -18.40 -10.56
CA LEU A 58 -35.64 -17.09 -10.22
C LEU A 58 -36.65 -16.30 -9.37
N SER A 59 -36.15 -15.52 -8.41
CA SER A 59 -36.96 -14.65 -7.55
C SER A 59 -37.89 -13.77 -8.40
N PRO A 60 -39.18 -13.67 -8.06
CA PRO A 60 -40.16 -12.91 -8.84
C PRO A 60 -39.98 -11.38 -8.75
N GLY A 61 -39.06 -10.88 -7.91
CA GLY A 61 -38.87 -9.45 -7.66
C GLY A 61 -39.91 -8.87 -6.69
N ASN A 62 -39.61 -7.72 -6.10
CA ASN A 62 -40.60 -6.94 -5.35
C ASN A 62 -41.26 -5.94 -6.29
N ILE A 63 -42.60 -5.95 -6.38
CA ILE A 63 -43.35 -4.93 -7.12
C ILE A 63 -43.40 -3.67 -6.25
N THR A 64 -42.67 -2.63 -6.60
CA THR A 64 -42.89 -1.28 -6.07
C THR A 64 -43.38 -0.39 -7.20
N GLU A 65 -44.70 -0.25 -7.31
CA GLU A 65 -45.46 1.01 -7.51
C GLU A 65 -46.90 0.72 -7.98
N GLY A 66 -47.87 1.31 -7.27
CA GLY A 66 -49.22 1.64 -7.75
C GLY A 66 -50.04 0.57 -8.50
N GLY A 67 -50.71 -0.34 -7.77
CA GLY A 67 -51.74 -1.18 -8.37
C GLY A 67 -52.38 -2.14 -7.37
N VAL A 68 -53.69 -2.02 -7.17
CA VAL A 68 -54.50 -2.87 -6.29
C VAL A 68 -54.54 -4.30 -6.84
N GLY A 69 -53.92 -5.27 -6.16
CA GLY A 69 -54.05 -6.68 -6.54
C GLY A 69 -53.12 -7.65 -5.80
N VAL A 70 -53.66 -8.26 -4.73
CA VAL A 70 -53.23 -9.52 -4.07
C VAL A 70 -51.85 -9.53 -3.39
N ILE A 71 -51.88 -9.30 -2.08
CA ILE A 71 -50.80 -9.55 -1.11
C ILE A 71 -50.46 -11.06 -1.05
N ARG A 72 -49.19 -11.44 -1.24
CA ARG A 72 -48.64 -12.72 -0.74
C ARG A 72 -47.22 -12.60 -0.16
N ARG A 73 -47.18 -12.67 1.18
CA ARG A 73 -46.16 -13.10 2.16
C ARG A 73 -44.79 -12.38 2.26
N PRO A 74 -44.29 -12.14 3.50
CA PRO A 74 -43.08 -11.40 3.76
C PRO A 74 -41.82 -12.28 3.60
N GLY A 75 -40.97 -11.89 2.66
CA GLY A 75 -39.59 -12.33 2.49
C GLY A 75 -38.94 -11.36 1.52
N LYS A 76 -37.78 -10.76 1.86
CA LYS A 76 -37.09 -9.83 0.93
C LYS A 76 -36.73 -10.60 -0.34
N SER A 77 -37.26 -10.20 -1.50
CA SER A 77 -36.84 -10.76 -2.79
C SER A 77 -35.33 -10.59 -2.95
N ILE A 78 -34.64 -11.67 -3.30
CA ILE A 78 -33.16 -11.70 -3.45
C ILE A 78 -32.69 -11.24 -4.83
N SER A 79 -33.61 -11.02 -5.78
CA SER A 79 -33.30 -10.46 -7.11
C SER A 79 -34.56 -9.87 -7.77
N ASN A 80 -34.37 -8.82 -8.58
CA ASN A 80 -35.36 -8.20 -9.46
C ASN A 80 -35.07 -8.48 -10.95
N VAL A 81 -34.19 -9.43 -11.28
CA VAL A 81 -33.74 -9.71 -12.65
C VAL A 81 -34.90 -9.96 -13.63
N LEU A 82 -35.95 -10.67 -13.21
CA LEU A 82 -37.11 -10.96 -14.06
C LEU A 82 -37.94 -9.70 -14.41
N LEU A 83 -37.95 -8.69 -13.52
CA LEU A 83 -38.65 -7.43 -13.74
C LEU A 83 -37.86 -6.50 -14.65
N MET A 84 -36.53 -6.51 -14.53
CA MET A 84 -35.62 -5.61 -15.24
C MET A 84 -35.24 -6.12 -16.63
N ALA A 85 -35.10 -7.44 -16.81
CA ALA A 85 -34.59 -8.03 -18.04
C ALA A 85 -35.37 -7.67 -19.32
N PRO A 86 -36.72 -7.56 -19.33
CA PRO A 86 -37.45 -7.17 -20.53
C PRO A 86 -37.15 -5.75 -21.04
N ARG A 87 -36.58 -4.89 -20.19
CA ARG A 87 -36.20 -3.48 -20.48
C ARG A 87 -34.69 -3.28 -20.54
N ALA A 88 -33.89 -4.33 -20.34
CA ALA A 88 -32.44 -4.24 -20.33
C ALA A 88 -31.91 -3.91 -21.73
N ASN A 89 -30.91 -3.03 -21.81
CA ASN A 89 -30.19 -2.77 -23.06
C ASN A 89 -29.32 -3.99 -23.39
N ARG A 90 -29.55 -4.60 -24.55
CA ARG A 90 -28.86 -5.82 -24.99
C ARG A 90 -27.34 -5.62 -25.09
N ASP A 91 -26.90 -4.50 -25.67
CA ASP A 91 -25.48 -4.22 -25.86
C ASP A 91 -24.75 -3.99 -24.53
N ASP A 92 -25.43 -3.38 -23.55
CA ASP A 92 -24.89 -3.23 -22.19
C ASP A 92 -24.74 -4.59 -21.47
N VAL A 93 -25.71 -5.50 -21.66
CA VAL A 93 -25.61 -6.86 -21.09
C VAL A 93 -24.50 -7.66 -21.80
N ILE A 94 -24.36 -7.54 -23.13
CA ILE A 94 -23.27 -8.15 -23.90
C ILE A 94 -21.91 -7.67 -23.37
N ARG A 95 -21.73 -6.36 -23.21
CA ARG A 95 -20.50 -5.76 -22.68
C ARG A 95 -20.18 -6.26 -21.28
N LYS A 96 -21.16 -6.28 -20.36
CA LYS A 96 -20.98 -6.79 -18.99
C LYS A 96 -20.69 -8.29 -18.94
N PHE A 97 -21.27 -9.09 -19.84
CA PHE A 97 -20.88 -10.50 -19.99
C PHE A 97 -19.43 -10.63 -20.43
N GLY A 98 -19.00 -9.78 -21.37
CA GLY A 98 -17.60 -9.69 -21.82
C GLY A 98 -16.61 -9.35 -20.70
N GLU A 99 -16.93 -8.34 -19.88
CA GLU A 99 -16.08 -7.86 -18.80
C GLU A 99 -16.06 -8.82 -17.58
N ASP A 100 -17.24 -9.26 -17.13
CA ASP A 100 -17.38 -9.85 -15.80
C ASP A 100 -17.68 -11.37 -15.80
N VAL A 101 -18.34 -11.89 -16.83
CA VAL A 101 -18.82 -13.29 -16.85
C VAL A 101 -17.84 -14.21 -17.59
N ILE A 102 -17.29 -13.77 -18.72
CA ILE A 102 -16.34 -14.58 -19.52
C ILE A 102 -15.08 -14.90 -18.71
N SER A 103 -14.59 -13.95 -17.89
CA SER A 103 -13.40 -14.12 -17.04
C SER A 103 -13.57 -15.18 -15.93
N LEU A 104 -14.81 -15.63 -15.67
CA LEU A 104 -15.09 -16.72 -14.72
C LEU A 104 -15.01 -18.11 -15.37
N LEU A 105 -14.94 -18.18 -16.70
CA LEU A 105 -14.89 -19.41 -17.46
C LEU A 105 -13.45 -19.88 -17.69
N ASN A 106 -13.26 -21.20 -17.70
CA ASN A 106 -12.00 -21.79 -18.08
C ASN A 106 -11.82 -21.67 -19.61
N GLU A 107 -10.71 -21.06 -20.03
CA GLU A 107 -10.35 -20.82 -21.44
C GLU A 107 -10.49 -22.08 -22.31
N ASP A 108 -9.98 -23.22 -21.83
CA ASP A 108 -10.00 -24.50 -22.56
C ASP A 108 -11.41 -25.09 -22.70
N LYS A 109 -12.37 -24.60 -21.91
CA LYS A 109 -13.76 -25.08 -21.90
C LYS A 109 -14.76 -24.13 -22.57
N LYS A 110 -14.32 -22.96 -23.06
CA LYS A 110 -15.21 -21.99 -23.73
C LYS A 110 -15.85 -22.54 -24.99
N LEU A 111 -15.06 -23.21 -25.85
CA LEU A 111 -15.58 -23.88 -27.04
C LEU A 111 -16.62 -24.94 -26.67
N GLN A 112 -16.34 -25.75 -25.65
CA GLN A 112 -17.26 -26.80 -25.19
C GLN A 112 -18.56 -26.22 -24.61
N ALA A 113 -18.49 -25.08 -23.90
CA ALA A 113 -19.67 -24.38 -23.43
C ALA A 113 -20.57 -23.93 -24.59
N VAL A 114 -19.99 -23.37 -25.66
CA VAL A 114 -20.73 -22.96 -26.86
C VAL A 114 -21.37 -24.16 -27.55
N LEU A 115 -20.62 -25.24 -27.76
CA LEU A 115 -21.14 -26.44 -28.42
C LEU A 115 -22.28 -27.09 -27.63
N ALA A 116 -22.17 -27.16 -26.30
CA ALA A 116 -23.23 -27.67 -25.43
C ALA A 116 -24.49 -26.81 -25.48
N LEU A 117 -24.35 -25.48 -25.49
CA LEU A 117 -25.51 -24.58 -25.62
C LEU A 117 -26.19 -24.70 -26.98
N LEU A 118 -25.42 -24.85 -28.07
CA LEU A 118 -25.98 -25.07 -29.41
C LEU A 118 -26.72 -26.42 -29.51
N ASP A 119 -26.18 -27.50 -28.92
CA ASP A 119 -26.85 -28.81 -28.87
C ASP A 119 -28.18 -28.75 -28.09
N ILE A 120 -28.21 -28.04 -26.96
CA ILE A 120 -29.43 -27.81 -26.17
C ILE A 120 -30.46 -27.02 -27.00
N ILE A 121 -30.03 -25.96 -27.70
CA ILE A 121 -30.89 -25.12 -28.55
C ILE A 121 -31.45 -25.94 -29.71
N GLU A 122 -30.62 -26.71 -30.41
CA GLU A 122 -31.03 -27.58 -31.51
C GLU A 122 -32.14 -28.55 -31.06
N LYS A 123 -31.91 -29.23 -29.94
CA LYS A 123 -32.82 -30.24 -29.35
C LYS A 123 -34.02 -29.66 -28.60
N ASP A 124 -34.16 -28.34 -28.46
CA ASP A 124 -35.35 -27.72 -27.87
C ASP A 124 -36.36 -27.36 -28.96
N THR A 125 -37.35 -28.24 -29.15
CA THR A 125 -38.40 -28.12 -30.16
C THR A 125 -39.49 -27.11 -29.78
N VAL A 126 -39.39 -26.47 -28.60
CA VAL A 126 -40.38 -25.51 -28.08
C VAL A 126 -39.86 -24.06 -28.16
N LEU A 127 -38.58 -23.86 -28.50
CA LEU A 127 -38.00 -22.54 -28.76
C LEU A 127 -38.66 -21.93 -30.00
N ASP A 128 -39.51 -20.92 -29.76
CA ASP A 128 -40.34 -20.23 -30.76
C ASP A 128 -40.96 -21.23 -31.76
N ASP A 129 -42.04 -21.89 -31.33
CA ASP A 129 -42.84 -22.81 -32.15
C ASP A 129 -43.39 -22.09 -33.40
N ASP A 130 -42.65 -22.18 -34.51
CA ASP A 130 -42.94 -21.60 -35.82
C ASP A 130 -44.31 -22.03 -36.40
N SER A 131 -45.01 -22.97 -35.76
CA SER A 131 -46.27 -23.56 -36.24
C SER A 131 -47.56 -22.91 -35.72
N SER A 132 -47.48 -21.85 -34.91
CA SER A 132 -48.68 -21.19 -34.36
C SER A 132 -48.75 -19.69 -34.68
N GLU A 133 -49.69 -19.31 -35.55
CA GLU A 133 -49.99 -17.92 -35.90
C GLU A 133 -50.29 -17.09 -34.64
N GLY A 134 -49.46 -16.07 -34.38
CA GLY A 134 -49.78 -15.00 -33.43
C GLY A 134 -49.00 -14.96 -32.11
N LYS A 135 -47.86 -15.66 -31.94
CA LYS A 135 -47.01 -15.49 -30.74
C LYS A 135 -45.61 -14.93 -30.99
N LYS A 136 -45.16 -14.15 -29.98
CA LYS A 136 -43.97 -13.27 -29.96
C LYS A 136 -42.68 -14.03 -30.30
N MET A 137 -41.95 -13.57 -31.31
CA MET A 137 -40.58 -13.98 -31.67
C MET A 137 -39.60 -13.58 -30.55
N SER A 138 -39.65 -14.32 -29.44
CA SER A 138 -38.95 -13.97 -28.21
C SER A 138 -37.48 -14.37 -28.25
N PHE A 139 -37.16 -15.46 -28.94
CA PHE A 139 -35.79 -15.93 -29.11
C PHE A 139 -35.00 -14.94 -29.97
N GLU A 140 -35.51 -14.62 -31.17
CA GLU A 140 -34.85 -13.65 -32.05
C GLU A 140 -34.73 -12.26 -31.41
N LYS A 141 -35.75 -11.82 -30.66
CA LYS A 141 -35.69 -10.54 -29.95
C LYS A 141 -34.50 -10.41 -29.00
N TYR A 142 -34.19 -11.45 -28.23
CA TYR A 142 -33.16 -11.39 -27.17
C TYR A 142 -31.80 -11.93 -27.63
N VAL A 143 -31.80 -12.95 -28.48
CA VAL A 143 -30.57 -13.55 -29.04
C VAL A 143 -30.07 -12.78 -30.26
N GLY A 144 -30.94 -12.02 -30.94
CA GLY A 144 -30.63 -11.19 -32.10
C GLY A 144 -30.69 -11.90 -33.45
N THR A 145 -30.91 -13.21 -33.47
CA THR A 145 -31.04 -14.05 -34.67
C THR A 145 -32.06 -15.15 -34.45
N THR A 146 -32.63 -15.68 -35.53
CA THR A 146 -33.52 -16.86 -35.45
C THR A 146 -32.74 -18.10 -35.03
N LYS A 147 -33.43 -19.09 -34.44
CA LYS A 147 -32.83 -20.38 -34.05
C LYS A 147 -32.04 -21.03 -35.19
N ASN A 148 -32.62 -21.08 -36.40
CA ASN A 148 -32.00 -21.69 -37.57
C ASN A 148 -30.79 -20.88 -38.07
N ALA A 149 -30.86 -19.54 -38.03
CA ALA A 149 -29.74 -18.68 -38.40
C ALA A 149 -28.58 -18.82 -37.41
N LEU A 150 -28.87 -18.82 -36.11
CA LEU A 150 -27.87 -19.06 -35.06
C LEU A 150 -27.19 -20.40 -35.27
N LEU A 151 -27.96 -21.48 -35.40
CA LEU A 151 -27.44 -22.83 -35.61
C LEU A 151 -26.69 -22.98 -36.93
N SER A 152 -26.79 -22.07 -37.90
CA SER A 152 -26.06 -22.17 -39.18
C SER A 152 -24.69 -21.47 -39.15
N GLN A 153 -24.35 -20.72 -38.10
CA GLN A 153 -23.09 -19.99 -38.00
C GLN A 153 -21.88 -20.90 -37.75
N SER A 154 -20.73 -20.49 -38.27
CA SER A 154 -19.43 -21.16 -38.08
C SER A 154 -18.52 -20.45 -37.06
N GLU A 155 -18.81 -19.20 -36.73
CA GLU A 155 -18.05 -18.39 -35.77
C GLU A 155 -19.01 -17.68 -34.81
N TYR A 156 -18.72 -17.73 -33.51
CA TYR A 156 -19.55 -17.11 -32.47
C TYR A 156 -18.72 -16.19 -31.59
N VAL A 157 -19.20 -14.96 -31.40
CA VAL A 157 -18.67 -14.05 -30.38
C VAL A 157 -19.23 -14.48 -29.03
N LEU A 158 -18.35 -14.84 -28.09
CA LEU A 158 -18.75 -15.50 -26.85
C LEU A 158 -19.65 -14.62 -25.97
N SER A 159 -19.35 -13.32 -25.87
CA SER A 159 -20.17 -12.36 -25.10
C SER A 159 -21.58 -12.26 -25.65
N ASP A 160 -21.70 -12.17 -26.97
CA ASP A 160 -22.96 -11.94 -27.67
C ASP A 160 -23.89 -13.14 -27.52
N LEU A 161 -23.33 -14.34 -27.71
CA LEU A 161 -24.06 -15.59 -27.58
C LEU A 161 -24.54 -15.80 -26.13
N LEU A 162 -23.64 -15.68 -25.15
CA LEU A 162 -23.97 -15.94 -23.75
C LEU A 162 -24.96 -14.92 -23.21
N ALA A 163 -24.77 -13.63 -23.49
CA ALA A 163 -25.69 -12.57 -23.07
C ALA A 163 -27.06 -12.70 -23.74
N GLY A 164 -27.11 -13.02 -25.04
CA GLY A 164 -28.36 -13.23 -25.78
C GLY A 164 -29.17 -14.39 -25.24
N ILE A 165 -28.52 -15.55 -25.02
CA ILE A 165 -29.15 -16.72 -24.41
C ILE A 165 -29.60 -16.41 -22.99
N PHE A 166 -28.76 -15.77 -22.19
CA PHE A 166 -29.11 -15.36 -20.83
C PHE A 166 -30.36 -14.48 -20.82
N LEU A 167 -30.38 -13.41 -21.61
CA LEU A 167 -31.53 -12.50 -21.76
C LEU A 167 -32.79 -13.25 -22.16
N TYR A 168 -32.71 -14.17 -23.12
CA TYR A 168 -33.83 -15.03 -23.47
C TYR A 168 -34.34 -15.81 -22.25
N THR A 169 -33.45 -16.47 -21.51
CA THR A 169 -33.84 -17.30 -20.36
C THR A 169 -34.49 -16.52 -19.21
N VAL A 170 -34.21 -15.23 -19.07
CA VAL A 170 -34.76 -14.39 -17.97
C VAL A 170 -35.86 -13.43 -18.40
N ALA A 171 -35.91 -13.01 -19.67
CA ALA A 171 -36.87 -12.01 -20.17
C ALA A 171 -38.05 -12.62 -20.95
N ALA A 172 -37.90 -13.81 -21.54
CA ALA A 172 -38.96 -14.45 -22.32
C ALA A 172 -40.03 -15.15 -21.44
N GLY A 173 -39.88 -15.11 -20.11
CA GLY A 173 -40.82 -15.73 -19.17
C GLY A 173 -40.67 -17.26 -19.08
N VAL A 174 -39.51 -17.80 -19.43
CA VAL A 174 -39.22 -19.23 -19.34
C VAL A 174 -39.07 -19.64 -17.88
N VAL A 175 -39.97 -20.50 -17.40
CA VAL A 175 -39.94 -21.00 -16.02
C VAL A 175 -38.78 -21.99 -15.87
N ASN A 176 -37.92 -21.81 -14.87
CA ASN A 176 -36.69 -22.61 -14.73
C ASN A 176 -36.94 -24.12 -14.57
N THR A 177 -38.05 -24.51 -13.95
CA THR A 177 -38.37 -25.93 -13.69
C THR A 177 -38.61 -26.77 -14.95
N VAL A 178 -38.82 -26.15 -16.12
CA VAL A 178 -38.97 -26.90 -17.39
C VAL A 178 -37.69 -27.62 -17.80
N GLY A 179 -36.52 -27.18 -17.29
CA GLY A 179 -35.22 -27.80 -17.54
C GLY A 179 -34.91 -29.01 -16.65
N ARG A 180 -35.80 -29.41 -15.72
CA ARG A 180 -35.50 -30.44 -14.71
C ARG A 180 -35.03 -31.78 -15.27
N GLU A 181 -35.58 -32.23 -16.39
CA GLU A 181 -35.14 -33.48 -17.03
C GLU A 181 -33.85 -33.26 -17.85
N THR A 182 -33.73 -32.09 -18.49
CA THR A 182 -32.56 -31.76 -19.33
C THR A 182 -31.31 -31.56 -18.47
N VAL A 183 -31.41 -30.92 -17.31
CA VAL A 183 -30.26 -30.62 -16.46
C VAL A 183 -29.57 -31.88 -15.91
N GLN A 184 -30.32 -32.98 -15.75
CA GLN A 184 -29.78 -34.28 -15.35
C GLN A 184 -28.89 -34.90 -16.44
N THR A 185 -29.11 -34.54 -17.71
CA THR A 185 -28.28 -35.00 -18.84
C THR A 185 -27.04 -34.13 -19.08
N ILE A 186 -26.94 -32.95 -18.45
CA ILE A 186 -25.79 -32.04 -18.56
C ILE A 186 -24.77 -32.41 -17.48
N THR A 187 -23.97 -33.44 -17.76
CA THR A 187 -22.88 -33.94 -16.90
C THR A 187 -21.51 -33.47 -17.42
N PRO A 188 -20.42 -33.60 -16.64
CA PRO A 188 -19.07 -33.32 -17.14
C PRO A 188 -18.73 -34.13 -18.41
N GLU A 189 -19.18 -35.39 -18.48
CA GLU A 189 -18.98 -36.26 -19.64
C GLU A 189 -19.71 -35.74 -20.87
N TYR A 190 -20.93 -35.21 -20.70
CA TYR A 190 -21.69 -34.56 -21.76
C TYR A 190 -20.94 -33.34 -22.32
N ILE A 191 -20.38 -32.48 -21.47
CA ILE A 191 -19.58 -31.32 -21.91
C ILE A 191 -18.31 -31.75 -22.65
N SER A 192 -17.58 -32.72 -22.12
CA SER A 192 -16.33 -33.19 -22.76
C SER A 192 -16.55 -34.03 -24.02
N GLY A 193 -17.72 -34.66 -24.15
CA GLY A 193 -18.04 -35.62 -25.20
C GLY A 193 -18.68 -35.01 -26.46
N ILE A 194 -18.99 -33.72 -26.46
CA ILE A 194 -19.54 -33.04 -27.63
C ILE A 194 -18.43 -32.75 -28.64
N ALA A 195 -18.54 -33.37 -29.82
CA ALA A 195 -17.61 -33.16 -30.91
C ALA A 195 -17.90 -31.83 -31.63
N ASN A 196 -16.87 -31.26 -32.28
CA ASN A 196 -16.99 -30.09 -33.16
C ASN A 196 -16.86 -30.47 -34.64
N PRO A 197 -17.79 -31.25 -35.22
CA PRO A 197 -17.68 -31.71 -36.61
C PRO A 197 -17.80 -30.57 -37.63
N ARG A 198 -18.35 -29.43 -37.21
CA ARG A 198 -18.61 -28.25 -38.06
C ARG A 198 -17.48 -27.23 -38.06
N GLY A 199 -16.40 -27.46 -37.30
CA GLY A 199 -15.28 -26.53 -37.20
C GLY A 199 -15.65 -25.17 -36.62
N ILE A 200 -16.61 -25.16 -35.68
CA ILE A 200 -17.07 -23.94 -35.01
C ILE A 200 -15.90 -23.28 -34.28
N LYS A 201 -15.73 -21.98 -34.48
CA LYS A 201 -14.77 -21.14 -33.74
C LYS A 201 -15.50 -20.24 -32.76
N VAL A 202 -14.87 -20.02 -31.61
CA VAL A 202 -15.32 -19.08 -30.60
C VAL A 202 -14.32 -17.94 -30.53
N ILE A 203 -14.83 -16.73 -30.62
CA ILE A 203 -14.05 -15.50 -30.57
C ILE A 203 -14.37 -14.82 -29.22
N ASP A 204 -13.35 -14.65 -28.39
CA ASP A 204 -13.45 -13.78 -27.23
C ASP A 204 -13.52 -12.34 -27.71
N TYR A 205 -14.40 -11.55 -27.10
CA TYR A 205 -14.62 -10.15 -27.47
C TYR A 205 -13.30 -9.38 -27.56
N SER A 206 -12.99 -8.89 -28.75
CA SER A 206 -11.84 -8.06 -29.11
C SER A 206 -12.39 -6.71 -29.64
N PRO A 207 -11.74 -5.55 -29.36
CA PRO A 207 -12.22 -4.20 -29.71
C PRO A 207 -12.06 -3.89 -31.20
N GLN A 208 -12.62 -4.73 -32.06
CA GLN A 208 -12.68 -4.56 -33.50
C GLN A 208 -14.03 -5.06 -33.99
N LEU A 209 -15.05 -4.19 -33.99
CA LEU A 209 -16.20 -4.23 -34.92
C LEU A 209 -17.15 -3.03 -34.66
N GLU A 210 -16.72 -1.85 -35.08
CA GLU A 210 -17.62 -0.85 -35.70
C GLU A 210 -17.03 -0.47 -37.07
N GLN A 211 -16.94 -1.46 -37.93
CA GLN A 211 -17.13 -1.28 -39.36
C GLN A 211 -18.26 -2.23 -39.73
N ILE A 212 -19.23 -1.76 -40.51
CA ILE A 212 -20.47 -2.46 -40.93
C ILE A 212 -21.68 -2.22 -40.01
N VAL A 213 -22.03 -0.96 -39.72
CA VAL A 213 -23.43 -0.47 -39.69
C VAL A 213 -23.48 0.94 -40.28
N GLN A 214 -23.09 1.08 -41.55
CA GLN A 214 -23.50 2.21 -42.38
C GLN A 214 -24.52 1.69 -43.40
N SER A 215 -25.81 1.78 -43.06
CA SER A 215 -26.92 2.03 -44.00
C SER A 215 -28.26 1.92 -43.26
N GLY A 216 -28.81 3.05 -42.82
CA GLY A 216 -30.16 3.07 -42.23
C GLY A 216 -30.53 4.32 -41.43
N THR A 217 -30.65 5.45 -42.13
CA THR A 217 -31.54 6.60 -41.84
C THR A 217 -31.48 7.32 -40.47
N MET A 218 -30.96 8.55 -40.56
CA MET A 218 -30.83 9.65 -39.60
C MET A 218 -32.01 9.94 -38.64
N VAL A 219 -31.67 10.35 -37.40
CA VAL A 219 -32.16 11.61 -36.79
C VAL A 219 -31.02 12.29 -36.02
N ALA A 220 -30.87 13.59 -36.24
CA ALA A 220 -29.76 14.49 -35.93
C ALA A 220 -29.09 14.41 -34.54
N ALA A 221 -27.78 14.19 -34.56
CA ALA A 221 -26.84 14.80 -33.62
C ALA A 221 -25.81 15.58 -34.46
N THR A 222 -25.62 16.85 -34.12
CA THR A 222 -24.68 17.80 -34.73
C THR A 222 -23.30 17.18 -34.96
N ALA A 223 -22.88 17.16 -36.23
CA ALA A 223 -21.56 16.72 -36.65
C ALA A 223 -20.48 17.65 -36.07
N LEU A 224 -19.49 17.06 -35.38
CA LEU A 224 -18.20 17.70 -35.13
C LEU A 224 -17.55 18.02 -36.51
N PRO A 225 -16.85 19.15 -36.67
CA PRO A 225 -16.10 19.42 -37.91
C PRO A 225 -15.11 18.30 -38.17
N ALA A 226 -14.76 18.05 -39.44
CA ALA A 226 -13.74 17.07 -39.81
C ALA A 226 -12.40 17.42 -39.15
N PHE A 227 -12.11 16.79 -38.01
CA PHE A 227 -10.87 16.93 -37.26
C PHE A 227 -9.72 16.23 -37.99
N ASP A 228 -8.56 16.87 -38.10
CA ASP A 228 -7.34 16.24 -38.59
C ASP A 228 -6.82 15.24 -37.54
N GLN A 229 -7.29 14.00 -37.67
CA GLN A 229 -6.96 12.89 -36.78
C GLN A 229 -5.47 12.54 -36.82
N GLU A 230 -4.79 12.80 -37.94
CA GLU A 230 -3.37 12.48 -38.16
C GLU A 230 -2.46 13.39 -37.33
N THR A 231 -2.80 14.67 -37.26
CA THR A 231 -2.14 15.67 -36.41
C THR A 231 -2.17 15.30 -34.92
N PHE A 232 -3.33 14.88 -34.40
CA PHE A 232 -3.42 14.46 -33.00
C PHE A 232 -2.69 13.14 -32.72
N LEU A 233 -2.73 12.17 -33.63
CA LEU A 233 -1.96 10.93 -33.48
C LEU A 233 -0.45 11.19 -33.46
N THR A 234 0.01 12.18 -34.22
CA THR A 234 1.41 12.63 -34.20
C THR A 234 1.78 13.22 -32.83
N TYR A 235 0.93 14.11 -32.29
CA TYR A 235 1.08 14.64 -30.93
C TYR A 235 1.17 13.51 -29.89
N LEU A 236 0.22 12.57 -29.90
CA LEU A 236 0.19 11.45 -28.94
C LEU A 236 1.44 10.58 -29.03
N THR A 237 1.95 10.35 -30.25
CA THR A 237 3.18 9.58 -30.47
C THR A 237 4.39 10.30 -29.87
N ASN A 238 4.50 11.61 -30.07
CA ASN A 238 5.61 12.41 -29.55
C ASN A 238 5.58 12.49 -28.01
N VAL A 239 4.40 12.68 -27.44
CA VAL A 239 4.20 12.64 -25.97
C VAL A 239 4.56 11.26 -25.43
N ARG A 240 4.06 10.17 -26.04
CA ARG A 240 4.41 8.81 -25.63
C ARG A 240 5.93 8.58 -25.64
N ASN A 241 6.61 9.00 -26.71
CA ASN A 241 8.05 8.86 -26.82
C ASN A 241 8.78 9.62 -25.71
N LYS A 242 8.36 10.84 -25.39
CA LYS A 242 8.94 11.65 -24.30
C LYS A 242 8.76 11.01 -22.92
N TYR A 243 7.58 10.46 -22.63
CA TYR A 243 7.21 10.01 -21.29
C TYR A 243 7.34 8.50 -21.06
N SER A 244 7.58 7.71 -22.12
CA SER A 244 7.77 6.25 -22.05
C SER A 244 8.99 5.81 -21.24
N THR A 245 9.99 6.67 -21.08
CA THR A 245 11.20 6.40 -20.30
C THR A 245 11.46 7.51 -19.28
N ILE A 246 12.12 7.16 -18.16
CA ILE A 246 12.46 8.13 -17.11
C ILE A 246 13.76 7.74 -16.41
N LYS A 247 14.50 8.75 -15.96
CA LYS A 247 15.61 8.58 -15.03
C LYS A 247 15.09 8.58 -13.58
N THR A 248 15.67 7.75 -12.73
CA THR A 248 15.34 7.67 -11.31
C THR A 248 16.59 7.79 -10.46
N LEU A 249 16.46 7.69 -9.14
CA LEU A 249 17.60 7.61 -8.23
C LEU A 249 18.51 6.42 -8.57
N LEU A 250 17.91 5.27 -8.90
CA LEU A 250 18.64 4.06 -9.31
C LEU A 250 19.18 4.18 -10.75
N TYR A 251 18.42 4.79 -11.66
CA TYR A 251 18.77 4.93 -13.08
C TYR A 251 19.17 6.38 -13.42
N ASN A 252 20.28 6.84 -12.85
CA ASN A 252 20.74 8.23 -12.99
C ASN A 252 21.47 8.49 -14.33
N GLU A 253 22.18 7.50 -14.87
CA GLU A 253 22.95 7.63 -16.12
C GLU A 253 22.07 7.48 -17.37
N GLN A 254 21.24 6.43 -17.43
CA GLN A 254 20.39 6.12 -18.59
C GLN A 254 18.91 6.02 -18.20
N PRO A 255 17.99 6.61 -18.99
CA PRO A 255 16.56 6.47 -18.74
C PRO A 255 16.11 5.02 -19.00
N LYS A 256 15.23 4.50 -18.14
CA LYS A 256 14.62 3.16 -18.28
C LYS A 256 13.15 3.27 -18.69
N PRO A 257 12.58 2.28 -19.41
CA PRO A 257 11.15 2.23 -19.68
C PRO A 257 10.34 2.30 -18.38
N PHE A 258 9.33 3.17 -18.37
CA PHE A 258 8.56 3.51 -17.17
C PHE A 258 7.87 2.28 -16.57
N TYR A 259 7.24 1.46 -17.42
CA TYR A 259 6.49 0.29 -16.98
C TYR A 259 7.37 -0.90 -16.55
N ASP A 260 8.69 -0.86 -16.80
CA ASP A 260 9.59 -1.92 -16.34
C ASP A 260 9.66 -1.97 -14.82
N PHE A 261 9.52 -0.83 -14.15
CA PHE A 261 9.66 -0.72 -12.69
C PHE A 261 8.48 -0.06 -11.97
N TYR A 262 7.55 0.56 -12.69
CA TYR A 262 6.40 1.22 -12.06
C TYR A 262 5.50 0.21 -11.32
N VAL A 263 5.11 0.59 -10.10
CA VAL A 263 4.09 -0.09 -9.29
C VAL A 263 3.02 0.93 -8.91
N CYS A 264 1.77 0.62 -9.22
CA CYS A 264 0.65 1.53 -8.98
C CYS A 264 0.28 1.55 -7.49
N ASN A 265 0.31 2.73 -6.87
CA ASN A 265 -0.22 2.92 -5.52
C ASN A 265 -1.74 2.69 -5.49
N ASN A 266 -2.22 2.16 -4.37
CA ASN A 266 -3.66 2.17 -4.10
C ASN A 266 -4.11 3.60 -3.81
N ILE A 267 -5.34 3.93 -4.18
CA ILE A 267 -5.95 5.24 -3.94
C ILE A 267 -7.18 5.07 -3.05
N THR A 268 -7.41 6.00 -2.13
CA THR A 268 -8.58 6.01 -1.25
C THR A 268 -9.27 7.36 -1.24
N TRP A 269 -10.59 7.35 -1.02
CA TRP A 269 -11.39 8.55 -0.79
C TRP A 269 -12.49 8.26 0.22
N ARG A 270 -13.18 9.32 0.67
CA ARG A 270 -14.30 9.22 1.60
C ARG A 270 -15.60 9.56 0.89
N THR A 271 -16.60 8.70 1.03
CA THR A 271 -17.95 8.91 0.53
C THR A 271 -18.89 9.09 1.72
N ARG A 272 -19.79 10.09 1.68
CA ARG A 272 -20.80 10.25 2.74
C ARG A 272 -21.81 9.10 2.70
N ILE A 273 -22.19 8.61 3.88
CA ILE A 273 -23.29 7.65 4.04
C ILE A 273 -24.37 8.29 4.91
N GLU A 274 -25.63 8.13 4.54
CA GLU A 274 -26.78 8.48 5.38
C GLU A 274 -27.17 7.31 6.30
N GLY A 275 -27.32 7.56 7.61
CA GLY A 275 -27.76 6.56 8.61
C GLY A 275 -27.12 6.73 10.00
N ASP A 276 -27.46 5.84 10.95
CA ASP A 276 -26.97 5.83 12.35
C ASP A 276 -25.49 5.36 12.52
N GLY A 277 -24.73 5.26 11.43
CA GLY A 277 -23.32 4.83 11.41
C GLY A 277 -22.32 5.99 11.29
N PRO A 278 -21.00 5.70 11.22
CA PRO A 278 -20.02 6.73 10.93
C PRO A 278 -20.36 7.44 9.61
N PRO A 279 -20.32 8.79 9.56
CA PRO A 279 -20.90 9.58 8.45
C PRO A 279 -20.19 9.44 7.11
N PHE A 280 -19.13 8.62 7.04
CA PHE A 280 -18.32 8.41 5.85
C PHE A 280 -17.87 6.95 5.72
N LYS A 281 -17.95 6.41 4.50
CA LYS A 281 -17.27 5.18 4.08
C LYS A 281 -15.92 5.53 3.50
N ARG A 282 -14.90 4.72 3.79
CA ARG A 282 -13.65 4.74 3.06
C ARG A 282 -13.75 3.78 1.88
N GLU A 283 -13.60 4.30 0.67
CA GLU A 283 -13.52 3.50 -0.56
C GLU A 283 -12.05 3.42 -1.00
N PHE A 284 -11.73 2.41 -1.81
CA PHE A 284 -10.39 2.23 -2.34
C PHE A 284 -10.43 1.72 -3.78
N VAL A 285 -9.39 2.06 -4.55
CA VAL A 285 -9.14 1.53 -5.88
C VAL A 285 -7.69 1.09 -5.99
N SER A 286 -7.49 -0.15 -6.44
CA SER A 286 -6.18 -0.68 -6.84
C SER A 286 -6.01 -0.58 -8.35
N ASP A 287 -4.75 -0.54 -8.80
CA ASP A 287 -4.38 -0.43 -10.22
C ASP A 287 -5.18 0.69 -10.92
N ALA A 288 -5.06 1.90 -10.36
CA ALA A 288 -5.79 3.05 -10.84
C ALA A 288 -5.43 3.34 -12.30
N ASN A 289 -6.43 3.70 -13.09
CA ASN A 289 -6.31 4.11 -14.48
C ASN A 289 -7.30 5.24 -14.74
N ILE A 290 -7.22 5.92 -15.90
CA ILE A 290 -8.06 7.11 -16.10
C ILE A 290 -9.55 6.80 -16.10
N LYS A 291 -9.96 5.64 -16.65
CA LYS A 291 -11.38 5.23 -16.68
C LYS A 291 -11.94 5.08 -15.26
N LYS A 292 -11.24 4.32 -14.40
CA LYS A 292 -11.62 4.13 -12.99
C LYS A 292 -11.67 5.44 -12.22
N LEU A 293 -10.76 6.37 -12.51
CA LEU A 293 -10.74 7.68 -11.86
C LEU A 293 -11.90 8.57 -12.35
N ALA A 294 -12.17 8.59 -13.66
CA ALA A 294 -13.26 9.35 -14.25
C ALA A 294 -14.65 8.87 -13.78
N GLU A 295 -14.81 7.58 -13.47
CA GLU A 295 -16.02 7.03 -12.84
C GLU A 295 -16.28 7.61 -11.44
N ILE A 296 -15.24 8.11 -10.76
CA ILE A 296 -15.36 8.76 -9.44
C ILE A 296 -15.71 10.23 -9.61
N SER A 297 -14.95 10.95 -10.43
CA SER A 297 -15.14 12.39 -10.69
C SER A 297 -14.39 12.83 -11.94
N HIS A 298 -14.87 13.86 -12.63
CA HIS A 298 -14.11 14.55 -13.68
C HIS A 298 -13.17 15.62 -13.12
N PHE A 299 -13.30 15.98 -11.85
CA PHE A 299 -12.48 16.97 -11.15
C PHE A 299 -11.80 16.27 -9.97
N ILE A 300 -10.52 15.97 -10.10
CA ILE A 300 -9.80 15.11 -9.16
C ILE A 300 -8.55 15.82 -8.63
N PHE A 301 -8.40 15.82 -7.31
CA PHE A 301 -7.12 16.01 -6.65
C PHE A 301 -6.51 14.66 -6.29
N ILE A 302 -5.31 14.40 -6.78
CA ILE A 302 -4.47 13.30 -6.35
C ILE A 302 -3.49 13.81 -5.28
N THR A 303 -3.68 13.37 -4.04
CA THR A 303 -2.94 13.85 -2.88
C THR A 303 -2.11 12.76 -2.22
N GLY A 304 -1.00 13.13 -1.60
CA GLY A 304 -0.12 12.19 -0.91
C GLY A 304 1.16 12.84 -0.40
N ALA A 305 1.79 12.24 0.59
CA ALA A 305 3.08 12.69 1.13
C ALA A 305 4.20 12.68 0.06
N GLY A 306 5.34 13.30 0.39
CA GLY A 306 6.54 13.27 -0.45
C GLY A 306 7.02 11.83 -0.69
N GLY A 307 7.52 11.52 -1.89
CA GLY A 307 8.04 10.19 -2.22
C GLY A 307 7.01 9.09 -2.49
N LEU A 308 5.70 9.30 -2.23
CA LEU A 308 4.65 8.30 -2.50
C LEU A 308 4.39 8.01 -3.98
N GLY A 309 4.97 8.76 -4.91
CA GLY A 309 4.82 8.50 -6.34
C GLY A 309 3.70 9.26 -7.05
N LYS A 310 3.26 10.42 -6.55
CA LYS A 310 2.26 11.28 -7.24
C LYS A 310 2.62 11.55 -8.71
N SER A 311 3.82 12.07 -8.99
CA SER A 311 4.27 12.30 -10.37
C SER A 311 4.39 11.01 -11.19
N MET A 312 4.70 9.87 -10.55
CA MET A 312 4.67 8.57 -11.22
C MET A 312 3.25 8.16 -11.60
N MET A 313 2.27 8.39 -10.72
CA MET A 313 0.84 8.21 -11.02
C MET A 313 0.40 9.13 -12.17
N MET A 314 0.79 10.40 -12.17
CA MET A 314 0.46 11.33 -13.26
C MET A 314 1.02 10.85 -14.60
N ARG A 315 2.27 10.36 -14.63
CA ARG A 315 2.87 9.76 -15.84
C ARG A 315 2.17 8.47 -16.26
N HIS A 316 1.80 7.62 -15.30
CA HIS A 316 1.01 6.42 -15.58
C HIS A 316 -0.34 6.75 -16.21
N LEU A 317 -1.08 7.73 -15.68
CA LEU A 317 -2.35 8.17 -16.24
C LEU A 317 -2.19 8.74 -17.66
N LEU A 318 -1.12 9.49 -17.91
CA LEU A 318 -0.77 9.99 -19.25
C LEU A 318 -0.59 8.85 -20.24
N LEU A 319 0.32 7.92 -19.94
CA LEU A 319 0.63 6.79 -20.83
C LEU A 319 -0.57 5.86 -21.00
N ASN A 320 -1.30 5.59 -19.92
CA ASN A 320 -2.53 4.80 -19.95
C ASN A 320 -3.58 5.45 -20.87
N ALA A 321 -3.76 6.76 -20.83
CA ALA A 321 -4.69 7.45 -21.72
C ALA A 321 -4.24 7.39 -23.19
N ILE A 322 -2.94 7.53 -23.47
CA ILE A 322 -2.40 7.43 -24.83
C ILE A 322 -2.57 6.02 -25.40
N ASP A 323 -2.17 5.00 -24.64
CA ASP A 323 -2.20 3.59 -25.08
C ASP A 323 -3.66 3.11 -25.31
N ASN A 324 -4.63 3.74 -24.64
CA ASN A 324 -6.06 3.44 -24.77
C ASN A 324 -6.84 4.55 -25.50
N TYR A 325 -6.16 5.43 -26.26
CA TYR A 325 -6.81 6.54 -26.96
C TYR A 325 -7.96 6.10 -27.89
N LYS A 326 -7.82 4.90 -28.50
CA LYS A 326 -8.85 4.35 -29.39
C LYS A 326 -10.19 4.13 -28.68
N ASP A 327 -10.16 3.74 -27.42
CA ASP A 327 -11.33 3.41 -26.63
C ASP A 327 -11.82 4.63 -25.84
N PHE A 328 -10.90 5.38 -25.23
CA PHE A 328 -11.25 6.50 -24.36
C PHE A 328 -11.58 7.77 -25.14
N LYS A 329 -11.04 7.94 -26.35
CA LYS A 329 -11.11 9.19 -27.15
C LYS A 329 -10.71 10.44 -26.36
N LEU A 330 -9.82 10.28 -25.38
CA LEU A 330 -9.31 11.36 -24.53
C LEU A 330 -7.92 11.76 -25.01
N VAL A 331 -7.73 13.03 -25.37
CA VAL A 331 -6.42 13.61 -25.64
C VAL A 331 -5.80 14.03 -24.30
N PRO A 332 -4.74 13.37 -23.82
CA PRO A 332 -4.13 13.71 -22.55
C PRO A 332 -3.06 14.78 -22.73
N VAL A 333 -3.10 15.81 -21.88
CA VAL A 333 -2.14 16.92 -21.86
C VAL A 333 -1.45 16.94 -20.51
N PHE A 334 -0.14 16.78 -20.51
CA PHE A 334 0.68 16.83 -19.30
C PHE A 334 1.16 18.25 -19.04
N ILE A 335 0.83 18.80 -17.87
CA ILE A 335 0.97 20.22 -17.53
C ILE A 335 1.78 20.32 -16.22
N PRO A 336 3.12 20.46 -16.29
CA PRO A 336 3.95 20.61 -15.09
C PRO A 336 3.79 22.00 -14.47
N LEU A 337 3.15 22.13 -13.32
CA LEU A 337 2.77 23.43 -12.75
C LEU A 337 3.93 24.28 -12.22
N LYS A 338 5.11 23.67 -11.99
CA LYS A 338 6.34 24.36 -11.56
C LYS A 338 6.80 25.49 -12.51
N GLU A 339 6.38 25.45 -13.78
CA GLU A 339 6.76 26.39 -14.83
C GLU A 339 5.70 27.49 -15.07
N PHE A 340 4.65 27.55 -14.25
CA PHE A 340 3.58 28.53 -14.39
C PHE A 340 3.97 29.89 -13.78
N ASP A 341 3.91 30.95 -14.60
CA ASP A 341 4.25 32.33 -14.23
C ASP A 341 3.14 33.33 -14.61
N ASP A 342 2.88 34.30 -13.72
CA ASP A 342 1.93 35.42 -13.89
C ASP A 342 2.43 36.46 -14.90
N ALA A 343 3.72 36.43 -15.26
CA ALA A 343 4.34 37.50 -16.03
C ALA A 343 3.81 37.71 -17.47
N SER A 344 3.04 36.79 -18.08
CA SER A 344 2.45 37.04 -19.42
C SER A 344 1.41 36.05 -20.00
N SER A 345 1.09 34.91 -19.36
CA SER A 345 0.29 33.85 -20.01
C SER A 345 -0.96 33.45 -19.22
N LYS A 346 -2.14 33.51 -19.87
CA LYS A 346 -3.38 32.90 -19.37
C LYS A 346 -3.23 31.38 -19.29
N LEU A 347 -4.01 30.72 -18.43
CA LEU A 347 -3.94 29.26 -18.28
C LEU A 347 -4.15 28.51 -19.60
N PHE A 348 -5.04 28.99 -20.46
CA PHE A 348 -5.25 28.43 -21.80
C PHE A 348 -3.97 28.45 -22.64
N ASP A 349 -3.28 29.59 -22.69
CA ASP A 349 -2.06 29.75 -23.49
C ASP A 349 -0.92 28.89 -22.94
N TYR A 350 -0.85 28.79 -21.62
CA TYR A 350 0.10 27.92 -20.94
C TYR A 350 -0.13 26.43 -21.25
N ILE A 351 -1.38 25.95 -21.18
CA ILE A 351 -1.69 24.56 -21.54
C ILE A 351 -1.43 24.32 -23.04
N PHE A 352 -1.81 25.27 -23.89
CA PHE A 352 -1.57 25.18 -25.33
C PHE A 352 -0.07 25.10 -25.66
N SER A 353 0.78 25.86 -24.97
CA SER A 353 2.23 25.78 -25.19
C SER A 353 2.77 24.37 -24.93
N LYS A 354 2.22 23.65 -23.93
CA LYS A 354 2.58 22.24 -23.65
C LYS A 354 2.09 21.26 -24.70
N ILE A 355 1.14 21.66 -25.55
CA ILE A 355 0.74 20.87 -26.72
C ILE A 355 1.67 21.18 -27.89
N ASP A 356 1.92 22.47 -28.13
CA ASP A 356 2.77 22.99 -29.21
C ASP A 356 4.22 22.46 -29.12
N ASP A 357 4.75 22.31 -27.90
CA ASP A 357 6.07 21.73 -27.61
C ASP A 357 6.28 20.34 -28.23
N PHE A 358 5.20 19.58 -28.46
CA PHE A 358 5.27 18.22 -29.01
C PHE A 358 4.93 18.12 -30.49
N GLY A 359 4.61 19.24 -31.16
CA GLY A 359 4.48 19.32 -32.61
C GLY A 359 3.31 18.52 -33.21
N GLY A 360 2.66 19.10 -34.21
CA GLY A 360 1.59 18.44 -34.96
C GLY A 360 0.79 19.37 -35.89
N GLY A 361 0.98 20.68 -35.77
CA GLY A 361 0.11 21.65 -36.46
C GLY A 361 -1.23 21.86 -35.76
N ILE A 362 -1.38 21.39 -34.51
CA ILE A 362 -2.55 21.66 -33.67
C ILE A 362 -2.61 23.18 -33.44
N THR A 363 -3.67 23.82 -33.94
CA THR A 363 -3.89 25.24 -33.71
C THR A 363 -4.60 25.48 -32.39
N LYS A 364 -4.58 26.74 -31.90
CA LYS A 364 -5.39 27.13 -30.72
C LYS A 364 -6.87 26.83 -30.92
N THR A 365 -7.37 26.96 -32.14
CA THR A 365 -8.75 26.65 -32.51
C THR A 365 -9.04 25.15 -32.38
N ASP A 366 -8.12 24.29 -32.84
CA ASP A 366 -8.26 22.83 -32.69
C ASP A 366 -8.27 22.44 -31.21
N PHE A 367 -7.41 23.06 -30.41
CA PHE A 367 -7.37 22.87 -28.97
C PHE A 367 -8.68 23.32 -28.29
N GLU A 368 -9.23 24.47 -28.67
CA GLU A 368 -10.51 24.95 -28.16
C GLU A 368 -11.67 24.03 -28.56
N ASN A 369 -11.65 23.47 -29.77
CA ASN A 369 -12.67 22.52 -30.24
C ASN A 369 -12.66 21.22 -29.42
N ILE A 370 -11.49 20.64 -29.11
CA ILE A 370 -11.42 19.41 -28.29
C ILE A 370 -11.80 19.65 -26.83
N LEU A 371 -11.46 20.82 -26.27
CA LEU A 371 -11.88 21.22 -24.93
C LEU A 371 -13.41 21.37 -24.86
N THR A 372 -14.00 21.99 -25.88
CA THR A 372 -15.46 22.16 -25.98
C THR A 372 -16.18 20.82 -26.16
N ALA A 373 -15.57 19.87 -26.88
CA ALA A 373 -16.09 18.51 -27.02
C ALA A 373 -15.99 17.66 -25.74
N GLY A 374 -15.26 18.11 -24.72
CA GLY A 374 -15.02 17.34 -23.49
C GLY A 374 -14.03 16.17 -23.66
N SER A 375 -13.27 16.16 -24.76
CA SER A 375 -12.36 15.06 -25.12
C SER A 375 -10.93 15.26 -24.59
N CYS A 376 -10.73 16.11 -23.58
CA CYS A 376 -9.42 16.37 -22.99
C CYS A 376 -9.27 15.77 -21.60
N LEU A 377 -8.11 15.14 -21.37
CA LEU A 377 -7.60 14.81 -20.05
C LEU A 377 -6.47 15.78 -19.70
N LEU A 378 -6.69 16.65 -18.72
CA LEU A 378 -5.74 17.66 -18.29
C LEU A 378 -5.05 17.18 -17.01
N LEU A 379 -3.76 16.85 -17.11
CA LEU A 379 -2.94 16.32 -16.02
C LEU A 379 -2.02 17.41 -15.48
N LEU A 380 -2.46 18.11 -14.43
CA LEU A 380 -1.72 19.22 -13.82
C LEU A 380 -0.85 18.71 -12.66
N ASP A 381 0.45 18.53 -12.87
CA ASP A 381 1.36 17.93 -11.87
C ASP A 381 2.05 19.00 -11.03
N GLY A 382 1.87 18.94 -9.71
CA GLY A 382 2.62 19.73 -8.73
C GLY A 382 2.01 21.10 -8.41
N LEU A 383 0.74 21.15 -7.94
CA LEU A 383 0.13 22.40 -7.49
C LEU A 383 0.94 23.07 -6.37
N ASP A 384 1.56 22.25 -5.51
CA ASP A 384 2.47 22.69 -4.44
C ASP A 384 3.80 23.28 -4.96
N GLU A 385 4.07 23.20 -6.26
CA GLU A 385 5.29 23.71 -6.90
C GLU A 385 5.08 25.08 -7.57
N ILE A 386 3.86 25.63 -7.57
CA ILE A 386 3.60 26.99 -8.08
C ILE A 386 4.17 28.00 -7.08
N GLY A 387 4.88 29.01 -7.60
CA GLY A 387 5.39 30.11 -6.77
C GLY A 387 4.26 30.82 -6.01
N MET A 388 4.50 31.20 -4.75
CA MET A 388 3.49 31.79 -3.86
C MET A 388 2.77 33.01 -4.45
N ASN A 389 3.46 33.81 -5.26
CA ASN A 389 2.87 35.01 -5.88
C ASN A 389 1.86 34.65 -6.99
N ASN A 390 1.96 33.45 -7.56
CA ASN A 390 1.22 33.03 -8.74
C ASN A 390 0.05 32.08 -8.40
N ILE A 391 0.02 31.50 -7.20
CA ILE A 391 -0.99 30.50 -6.83
C ILE A 391 -2.42 31.07 -6.84
N GLY A 392 -2.62 32.27 -6.31
CA GLY A 392 -3.94 32.91 -6.30
C GLY A 392 -4.42 33.32 -7.69
N TYR A 393 -3.49 33.68 -8.59
CA TYR A 393 -3.82 33.92 -10.00
C TYR A 393 -4.21 32.60 -10.69
N PHE A 394 -3.41 31.55 -10.50
CA PHE A 394 -3.68 30.21 -11.03
C PHE A 394 -5.04 29.67 -10.59
N GLU A 395 -5.40 29.78 -9.31
CA GLU A 395 -6.69 29.33 -8.77
C GLU A 395 -7.87 29.97 -9.51
N ARG A 396 -7.83 31.29 -9.73
CA ARG A 396 -8.89 32.01 -10.47
C ARG A 396 -8.95 31.62 -11.94
N GLU A 397 -7.79 31.48 -12.59
CA GLU A 397 -7.75 31.06 -14.00
C GLU A 397 -8.25 29.62 -14.16
N LEU A 398 -7.90 28.72 -13.23
CA LEU A 398 -8.35 27.35 -13.24
C LEU A 398 -9.86 27.26 -13.03
N ASP A 399 -10.41 28.02 -12.07
CA ASP A 399 -11.85 28.10 -11.84
C ASP A 399 -12.59 28.53 -13.13
N SER A 400 -12.17 29.66 -13.72
CA SER A 400 -12.73 30.15 -14.99
C SER A 400 -12.57 29.15 -16.14
N PHE A 401 -11.46 28.39 -16.18
CA PHE A 401 -11.21 27.40 -17.21
C PHE A 401 -12.10 26.16 -17.05
N THR A 402 -12.31 25.69 -15.81
CA THR A 402 -13.20 24.56 -15.52
C THR A 402 -14.68 24.90 -15.72
N ASP A 403 -15.06 26.16 -15.57
CA ASP A 403 -16.40 26.66 -15.90
C ASP A 403 -16.63 26.74 -17.40
N LYS A 404 -15.61 27.12 -18.16
CA LYS A 404 -15.68 27.18 -19.63
C LYS A 404 -15.72 25.78 -20.27
N TYR A 405 -15.03 24.79 -19.70
CA TYR A 405 -14.89 23.45 -20.27
C TYR A 405 -15.25 22.32 -19.28
N PRO A 406 -16.49 22.26 -18.77
CA PRO A 406 -16.87 21.41 -17.64
C PRO A 406 -16.87 19.90 -17.93
N ASN A 407 -16.87 19.50 -19.21
CA ASN A 407 -16.91 18.11 -19.63
C ASN A 407 -15.52 17.46 -19.73
N CYS A 408 -14.43 18.26 -19.66
CA CYS A 408 -13.07 17.72 -19.62
C CYS A 408 -12.77 17.04 -18.29
N ILE A 409 -11.77 16.16 -18.28
CA ILE A 409 -11.28 15.53 -17.05
C ILE A 409 -10.05 16.27 -16.57
N TYR A 410 -10.09 16.74 -15.33
CA TYR A 410 -9.02 17.47 -14.65
C TYR A 410 -8.47 16.61 -13.52
N VAL A 411 -7.18 16.28 -13.62
CA VAL A 411 -6.46 15.59 -12.54
C VAL A 411 -5.32 16.48 -12.11
N ILE A 412 -5.36 16.92 -10.86
CA ILE A 412 -4.34 17.80 -10.27
C ILE A 412 -3.61 17.04 -9.18
N SER A 413 -2.28 17.00 -9.24
CA SER A 413 -1.48 16.43 -8.16
C SER A 413 -1.07 17.54 -7.19
N SER A 414 -1.18 17.26 -5.88
CA SER A 414 -0.71 18.17 -4.85
C SER A 414 -0.34 17.42 -3.57
N ARG A 415 0.40 18.07 -2.67
CA ARG A 415 0.59 17.58 -1.30
C ARG A 415 -0.62 17.90 -0.44
N PRO A 416 -0.88 17.13 0.63
CA PRO A 416 -2.05 17.34 1.49
C PRO A 416 -2.01 18.63 2.32
N TYR A 417 -0.95 19.45 2.20
CA TYR A 417 -0.72 20.66 3.01
C TYR A 417 -1.40 21.92 2.46
N GLN A 418 -1.92 21.86 1.23
CA GLN A 418 -2.65 22.97 0.64
C GLN A 418 -4.15 22.83 0.96
N SER A 419 -4.76 23.91 1.43
CA SER A 419 -6.22 23.95 1.63
C SER A 419 -6.91 23.86 0.28
N PHE A 420 -7.62 22.77 0.01
CA PHE A 420 -8.40 22.63 -1.22
C PHE A 420 -9.78 23.28 -1.14
N VAL A 421 -10.05 24.06 -0.10
CA VAL A 421 -11.37 24.65 0.16
C VAL A 421 -11.82 25.58 -0.97
N SER A 422 -10.88 26.24 -1.67
CA SER A 422 -11.18 27.08 -2.84
C SER A 422 -11.59 26.28 -4.08
N PHE A 423 -11.43 24.95 -4.09
CA PHE A 423 -11.74 24.09 -5.24
C PHE A 423 -12.99 23.23 -5.00
N GLU A 424 -14.16 23.87 -4.92
CA GLU A 424 -15.42 23.24 -4.52
C GLU A 424 -15.84 22.04 -5.39
N ARG A 425 -15.47 22.05 -6.68
CA ARG A 425 -15.82 21.00 -7.65
C ARG A 425 -14.94 19.75 -7.55
N PHE A 426 -13.77 19.83 -6.90
CA PHE A 426 -12.77 18.77 -6.95
C PHE A 426 -12.93 17.73 -5.84
N SER A 427 -12.93 16.46 -6.23
CA SER A 427 -12.88 15.33 -5.31
C SER A 427 -11.44 15.02 -4.92
N VAL A 428 -11.18 14.91 -3.61
CA VAL A 428 -9.84 14.61 -3.09
C VAL A 428 -9.64 13.10 -2.92
N LEU A 429 -8.74 12.56 -3.75
CA LEU A 429 -8.30 11.17 -3.75
C LEU A 429 -6.89 11.11 -3.15
N ARG A 430 -6.67 10.23 -2.17
CA ARG A 430 -5.39 10.08 -1.45
C ARG A 430 -4.65 8.83 -1.92
N LEU A 431 -3.39 8.98 -2.33
CA LEU A 431 -2.46 7.85 -2.49
C LEU A 431 -2.22 7.22 -1.13
N LEU A 432 -2.32 5.89 -1.10
CA LEU A 432 -1.92 5.08 0.03
C LEU A 432 -0.44 4.71 -0.08
N PRO A 433 0.26 4.61 1.07
CA PRO A 433 1.54 3.93 1.15
C PRO A 433 1.45 2.50 0.61
N PHE A 434 2.57 1.94 0.14
CA PHE A 434 2.64 0.58 -0.36
C PHE A 434 2.33 -0.43 0.73
N ASN A 435 1.46 -1.39 0.40
CA ASN A 435 1.39 -2.63 1.17
C ASN A 435 2.66 -3.49 0.92
N LEU A 436 2.84 -4.57 1.69
CA LEU A 436 4.01 -5.45 1.56
C LEU A 436 4.18 -6.00 0.14
N GLU A 437 3.09 -6.39 -0.50
CA GLU A 437 3.12 -6.94 -1.87
C GLU A 437 3.59 -5.90 -2.89
N GLN A 438 3.10 -4.66 -2.79
CA GLN A 438 3.52 -3.54 -3.64
C GLN A 438 4.99 -3.17 -3.41
N ALA A 439 5.43 -3.15 -2.14
CA ALA A 439 6.83 -2.90 -1.78
C ALA A 439 7.76 -3.96 -2.38
N VAL A 440 7.43 -5.24 -2.19
CA VAL A 440 8.20 -6.35 -2.76
C VAL A 440 8.17 -6.31 -4.29
N ARG A 441 7.02 -6.02 -4.90
CA ARG A 441 6.90 -5.90 -6.36
C ARG A 441 7.78 -4.78 -6.91
N LEU A 442 7.89 -3.65 -6.22
CA LEU A 442 8.81 -2.58 -6.60
C LEU A 442 10.25 -3.11 -6.63
N ILE A 443 10.67 -3.78 -5.55
CA ILE A 443 12.01 -4.38 -5.49
C ILE A 443 12.21 -5.36 -6.64
N ASP A 444 11.28 -6.29 -6.86
CA ASP A 444 11.35 -7.30 -7.92
C ASP A 444 11.52 -6.65 -9.30
N ASN A 445 10.84 -5.53 -9.55
CA ASN A 445 10.92 -4.83 -10.83
C ASN A 445 12.17 -3.94 -11.01
N LEU A 446 12.87 -3.54 -9.94
CA LEU A 446 14.07 -2.71 -10.04
C LEU A 446 15.28 -3.52 -10.56
N ASP A 447 15.89 -3.09 -11.65
CA ASP A 447 17.13 -3.64 -12.20
C ASP A 447 18.32 -3.15 -11.36
N PHE A 448 18.59 -3.85 -10.26
CA PHE A 448 19.60 -3.51 -9.26
C PHE A 448 20.68 -4.60 -9.21
N ARG A 449 21.94 -4.18 -9.43
CA ARG A 449 23.12 -5.05 -9.44
C ARG A 449 22.88 -6.38 -10.18
N PRO A 450 22.55 -6.36 -11.49
CA PRO A 450 22.36 -7.59 -12.26
C PRO A 450 23.64 -8.45 -12.34
N ASP A 451 24.80 -7.84 -12.08
CA ASP A 451 26.10 -8.48 -11.92
C ASP A 451 26.25 -9.26 -10.60
N ASP A 452 25.50 -8.90 -9.55
CA ASP A 452 25.40 -9.63 -8.29
C ASP A 452 23.94 -9.70 -7.77
N PRO A 453 23.09 -10.57 -8.37
CA PRO A 453 21.68 -10.69 -8.00
C PRO A 453 21.44 -11.12 -6.55
N SER A 454 22.47 -11.65 -5.87
CA SER A 454 22.34 -12.17 -4.50
C SER A 454 22.02 -11.07 -3.49
N ILE A 455 22.50 -9.85 -3.72
CA ILE A 455 22.24 -8.69 -2.86
C ILE A 455 20.76 -8.34 -2.86
N LYS A 456 20.17 -8.27 -4.06
CA LYS A 456 18.75 -7.96 -4.25
C LYS A 456 17.85 -9.04 -3.62
N GLU A 457 18.18 -10.32 -3.81
CA GLU A 457 17.38 -11.40 -3.23
C GLU A 457 17.44 -11.39 -1.70
N LYS A 458 18.62 -11.17 -1.10
CA LYS A 458 18.75 -11.01 0.36
C LYS A 458 17.91 -9.85 0.90
N PHE A 459 17.98 -8.69 0.24
CA PHE A 459 17.16 -7.53 0.65
C PHE A 459 15.67 -7.86 0.58
N ARG A 460 15.24 -8.55 -0.47
CA ARG A 460 13.85 -8.96 -0.69
C ARG A 460 13.36 -9.94 0.40
N GLU A 461 14.20 -10.89 0.81
CA GLU A 461 13.89 -11.80 1.92
C GLU A 461 13.79 -11.05 3.25
N GLU A 462 14.75 -10.17 3.56
CA GLU A 462 14.72 -9.32 4.74
C GLU A 462 13.49 -8.39 4.74
N LEU A 463 13.10 -7.85 3.57
CA LEU A 463 11.89 -7.05 3.37
C LEU A 463 10.64 -7.80 3.83
N ARG A 464 10.47 -9.05 3.36
CA ARG A 464 9.31 -9.88 3.71
C ARG A 464 9.27 -10.32 5.16
N THR A 465 10.41 -10.72 5.69
CA THR A 465 10.48 -11.39 7.01
C THR A 465 10.53 -10.42 8.16
N ARG A 466 11.19 -9.26 8.00
CA ARG A 466 11.51 -8.37 9.12
C ARG A 466 11.36 -6.89 8.80
N LEU A 467 12.02 -6.40 7.75
CA LEU A 467 12.19 -4.97 7.50
C LEU A 467 10.88 -4.23 7.28
N TYR A 468 9.90 -4.84 6.60
CA TYR A 468 8.59 -4.21 6.42
C TYR A 468 7.85 -3.98 7.75
N ARG A 469 8.10 -4.82 8.75
CA ARG A 469 7.52 -4.68 10.10
C ARG A 469 8.32 -3.70 10.96
N THR A 470 9.65 -3.80 10.93
CA THR A 470 10.52 -3.01 11.83
C THR A 470 10.80 -1.59 11.31
N HIS A 471 10.70 -1.36 9.99
CA HIS A 471 11.00 -0.08 9.32
C HIS A 471 9.85 0.33 8.39
N ARG A 472 8.61 0.07 8.82
CA ARG A 472 7.39 0.19 8.01
C ARG A 472 7.32 1.50 7.23
N ASP A 473 7.50 2.63 7.90
CA ASP A 473 7.41 3.97 7.29
C ASP A 473 8.39 4.19 6.11
N PHE A 474 9.54 3.50 6.09
CA PHE A 474 10.46 3.51 4.96
C PHE A 474 9.99 2.58 3.86
N THR A 475 9.60 1.37 4.22
CA THR A 475 9.25 0.33 3.27
C THR A 475 7.93 0.57 2.55
N GLU A 476 7.02 1.36 3.13
CA GLU A 476 5.76 1.74 2.49
C GLU A 476 5.88 2.97 1.59
N ASN A 477 6.98 3.72 1.69
CA ASN A 477 7.26 4.87 0.84
C ASN A 477 8.21 4.45 -0.30
N PRO A 478 7.77 4.43 -1.58
CA PRO A 478 8.56 3.92 -2.70
C PRO A 478 9.94 4.55 -2.83
N LEU A 479 10.06 5.86 -2.57
CA LEU A 479 11.34 6.57 -2.61
C LEU A 479 12.28 6.07 -1.51
N LEU A 480 11.78 6.01 -0.27
CA LEU A 480 12.57 5.60 0.89
C LEU A 480 12.96 4.11 0.80
N LEU A 481 12.05 3.26 0.32
CA LEU A 481 12.31 1.86 0.03
C LEU A 481 13.44 1.70 -1.01
N THR A 482 13.44 2.52 -2.07
CA THR A 482 14.50 2.51 -3.08
C THR A 482 15.85 2.94 -2.48
N ILE A 483 15.87 3.98 -1.65
CA ILE A 483 17.08 4.42 -0.93
C ILE A 483 17.59 3.29 -0.02
N MET A 484 16.68 2.61 0.67
CA MET A 484 17.01 1.50 1.56
C MET A 484 17.69 0.35 0.81
N LEU A 485 17.19 -0.01 -0.39
CA LEU A 485 17.82 -0.99 -1.28
C LEU A 485 19.24 -0.54 -1.69
N LEU A 486 19.40 0.71 -2.13
CA LEU A 486 20.71 1.24 -2.54
C LEU A 486 21.73 1.21 -1.40
N THR A 487 21.30 1.50 -0.17
CA THR A 487 22.19 1.46 1.00
C THR A 487 22.47 0.06 1.51
N PHE A 488 21.61 -0.93 1.21
CA PHE A 488 21.79 -2.31 1.66
C PHE A 488 23.02 -2.98 1.02
N GLU A 489 23.33 -2.63 -0.23
CA GLU A 489 24.54 -3.07 -0.94
C GLU A 489 25.84 -2.72 -0.18
N MET A 490 25.88 -1.58 0.50
CA MET A 490 27.09 -1.10 1.17
C MET A 490 27.45 -1.91 2.43
N PHE A 491 26.48 -2.59 3.06
CA PHE A 491 26.66 -3.16 4.39
C PHE A 491 26.36 -4.67 4.49
N ALA A 492 25.80 -5.31 3.45
CA ALA A 492 25.42 -6.73 3.41
C ALA A 492 24.47 -7.22 4.52
N GLU A 493 24.07 -6.32 5.42
CA GLU A 493 23.03 -6.41 6.44
C GLU A 493 22.29 -5.06 6.45
N VAL A 494 21.10 -5.03 7.04
CA VAL A 494 20.33 -3.79 7.29
C VAL A 494 21.25 -2.75 7.92
N PRO A 495 21.27 -1.48 7.45
CA PRO A 495 22.40 -0.59 7.65
C PRO A 495 22.89 -0.67 9.09
N SER A 496 24.04 -1.32 9.31
CA SER A 496 24.63 -1.46 10.64
C SER A 496 24.93 -0.09 11.26
N GLN A 497 24.92 0.94 10.42
CA GLN A 497 25.09 2.34 10.73
C GLN A 497 23.89 3.15 10.21
N MET A 498 22.81 3.21 10.99
CA MET A 498 21.57 3.94 10.67
C MET A 498 21.81 5.40 10.24
N HIS A 499 22.88 6.02 10.75
CA HIS A 499 23.24 7.39 10.39
C HIS A 499 23.59 7.56 8.90
N ILE A 500 24.17 6.54 8.25
CA ILE A 500 24.50 6.60 6.81
C ILE A 500 23.22 6.58 5.99
N PHE A 501 22.29 5.70 6.36
CA PHE A 501 20.99 5.63 5.72
C PHE A 501 20.24 6.97 5.78
N TYR A 502 20.18 7.61 6.96
CA TYR A 502 19.51 8.91 7.09
C TYR A 502 20.24 10.05 6.37
N ARG A 503 21.58 10.00 6.32
CA ARG A 503 22.36 10.93 5.50
C ARG A 503 21.99 10.81 4.03
N GLU A 504 21.97 9.59 3.49
CA GLU A 504 21.62 9.37 2.08
C GLU A 504 20.15 9.67 1.80
N ALA A 505 19.24 9.38 2.73
CA ALA A 505 17.84 9.75 2.62
C ALA A 505 17.66 11.27 2.58
N PHE A 506 18.35 12.01 3.46
CA PHE A 506 18.36 13.47 3.43
C PHE A 506 18.95 14.01 2.12
N ASN A 507 20.06 13.45 1.65
CA ASN A 507 20.67 13.85 0.37
C ASN A 507 19.71 13.60 -0.81
N ALA A 508 19.03 12.46 -0.84
CA ALA A 508 18.07 12.14 -1.89
C ALA A 508 16.84 13.06 -1.86
N LEU A 509 16.30 13.34 -0.67
CA LEU A 509 15.18 14.27 -0.48
C LEU A 509 15.56 15.72 -0.83
N SER A 510 16.79 16.14 -0.54
CA SER A 510 17.27 17.51 -0.74
C SER A 510 17.82 17.80 -2.13
N ARG A 511 18.37 16.79 -2.85
CA ARG A 511 19.10 16.99 -4.12
C ARG A 511 18.56 16.17 -5.30
N THR A 512 17.93 15.01 -5.07
CA THR A 512 17.80 13.97 -6.13
C THR A 512 16.37 13.61 -6.52
N HIS A 513 15.36 13.90 -5.69
CA HIS A 513 13.96 13.61 -6.04
C HIS A 513 13.46 14.39 -7.28
N ASP A 514 14.06 15.54 -7.58
CA ASP A 514 13.69 16.36 -8.76
C ASP A 514 14.59 16.10 -9.98
N ALA A 515 15.53 15.14 -9.91
CA ALA A 515 16.40 14.80 -11.05
C ALA A 515 15.60 14.28 -12.26
N SER A 516 14.47 13.59 -12.02
CA SER A 516 13.53 13.17 -13.07
C SER A 516 12.74 14.32 -13.70
N LYS A 517 12.78 15.53 -13.11
CA LYS A 517 12.14 16.77 -13.58
C LYS A 517 13.12 17.72 -14.29
N GLY A 518 14.34 17.27 -14.58
CA GLY A 518 15.37 18.02 -15.30
C GLY A 518 16.03 19.10 -14.45
N ALA A 519 17.16 18.78 -13.81
CA ALA A 519 18.14 19.69 -13.18
C ALA A 519 17.63 20.87 -12.32
N TYR A 520 16.35 20.91 -11.94
CA TYR A 520 15.76 21.98 -11.15
C TYR A 520 16.06 21.72 -9.67
N LYS A 521 16.84 22.60 -9.05
CA LYS A 521 16.92 22.72 -7.59
C LYS A 521 15.76 23.62 -7.15
N ARG A 522 14.84 23.11 -6.33
CA ARG A 522 13.88 23.97 -5.62
C ARG A 522 14.69 25.00 -4.83
N GLU A 523 14.52 26.28 -5.15
CA GLU A 523 15.15 27.34 -4.39
C GLU A 523 14.50 27.36 -3.00
N LEU A 524 15.32 27.18 -1.95
CA LEU A 524 14.85 27.27 -0.57
C LEU A 524 14.37 28.70 -0.32
N LYS A 525 13.19 28.86 0.29
CA LYS A 525 12.63 30.17 0.66
C LYS A 525 13.58 30.93 1.59
N THR A 526 14.30 30.19 2.43
CA THR A 526 15.37 30.69 3.31
C THR A 526 16.65 31.10 2.57
N LYS A 527 16.81 30.73 1.30
CA LYS A 527 18.01 30.91 0.47
C LYS A 527 19.28 30.28 1.03
N LEU A 528 19.14 29.37 1.99
CA LEU A 528 20.26 28.62 2.55
C LEU A 528 20.79 27.60 1.54
N SER A 529 22.07 27.26 1.65
CA SER A 529 22.58 26.04 1.02
C SER A 529 22.01 24.81 1.75
N VAL A 530 21.96 23.66 1.09
CA VAL A 530 21.50 22.40 1.70
C VAL A 530 22.28 22.08 2.99
N ASP A 531 23.59 22.35 3.00
CA ASP A 531 24.45 22.05 4.14
C ASP A 531 24.21 23.05 5.30
N ALA A 532 24.02 24.34 4.99
CA ALA A 532 23.66 25.34 6.00
C ALA A 532 22.27 25.07 6.59
N PHE A 533 21.32 24.66 5.75
CA PHE A 533 19.99 24.24 6.17
C PHE A 533 20.05 23.03 7.10
N ALA A 534 20.84 22.00 6.72
CA ALA A 534 21.07 20.81 7.55
C ALA A 534 21.62 21.17 8.94
N ASP A 535 22.54 22.14 9.01
CA ASP A 535 23.14 22.58 10.28
C ASP A 535 22.14 23.32 11.18
N VAL A 536 21.29 24.17 10.62
CA VAL A 536 20.21 24.84 11.38
C VAL A 536 19.19 23.80 11.84
N PHE A 537 18.81 22.88 10.95
CA PHE A 537 17.85 21.83 11.26
C PHE A 537 18.35 20.86 12.33
N ALA A 538 19.65 20.55 12.33
CA ALA A 538 20.30 19.74 13.36
C ALA A 538 20.11 20.33 14.77
N GLU A 539 20.32 21.65 14.92
CA GLU A 539 20.13 22.32 16.21
C GLU A 539 18.65 22.32 16.65
N ILE A 540 17.71 22.56 15.72
CA ILE A 540 16.26 22.48 16.01
C ILE A 540 15.90 21.07 16.46
N CYS A 541 16.35 20.05 15.73
CA CYS A 541 16.08 18.65 16.04
C CYS A 541 16.59 18.31 17.44
N PHE A 542 17.82 18.69 17.79
CA PHE A 542 18.35 18.42 19.13
C PHE A 542 17.54 19.12 20.24
N ARG A 543 17.19 20.40 20.05
CA ARG A 543 16.43 21.17 21.07
C ARG A 543 15.03 20.59 21.28
N THR A 544 14.36 20.19 20.21
CA THR A 544 13.03 19.60 20.27
C THR A 544 13.08 18.17 20.79
N TYR A 545 14.11 17.41 20.43
CA TYR A 545 14.41 16.09 20.99
C TYR A 545 14.68 16.16 22.49
N TRP A 546 15.41 17.18 22.96
CA TRP A 546 15.69 17.42 24.38
C TRP A 546 14.41 17.59 25.19
N ASP A 547 13.46 18.36 24.65
CA ASP A 547 12.15 18.61 25.28
C ASP A 547 11.10 17.51 24.98
N GLU A 548 11.48 16.41 24.32
CA GLU A 548 10.60 15.31 23.90
C GLU A 548 9.39 15.79 23.07
N LYS A 549 9.61 16.80 22.22
CA LYS A 549 8.61 17.34 21.30
C LYS A 549 8.75 16.70 19.92
N PHE A 550 7.72 15.94 19.53
CA PHE A 550 7.64 15.23 18.24
C PHE A 550 6.65 15.86 17.24
N GLU A 551 5.83 16.79 17.72
CA GLU A 551 4.87 17.57 16.95
C GLU A 551 4.87 19.03 17.44
N PHE A 552 4.47 19.95 16.57
CA PHE A 552 4.56 21.39 16.85
C PHE A 552 3.34 22.14 16.33
N SER A 553 2.86 23.13 17.07
CA SER A 553 2.19 24.28 16.46
C SER A 553 3.23 25.28 15.91
N MET A 554 2.84 26.16 14.98
CA MET A 554 3.76 27.23 14.51
C MET A 554 4.33 28.08 15.67
N PRO A 555 3.52 28.53 16.65
CA PRO A 555 4.06 29.30 17.77
C PRO A 555 5.08 28.53 18.62
N GLU A 556 4.90 27.23 18.81
CA GLU A 556 5.89 26.39 19.49
C GLU A 556 7.18 26.29 18.66
N PHE A 557 7.06 26.04 17.35
CA PHE A 557 8.21 25.98 16.46
C PHE A 557 9.00 27.30 16.45
N GLU A 558 8.32 28.44 16.34
CA GLU A 558 8.94 29.76 16.45
C GLU A 558 9.70 29.95 17.77
N ALA A 559 9.16 29.45 18.88
CA ALA A 559 9.81 29.55 20.19
C ALA A 559 11.12 28.74 20.23
N TYR A 560 11.18 27.61 19.52
CA TYR A 560 12.44 26.88 19.33
C TYR A 560 13.39 27.61 18.37
N PHE A 561 12.87 28.11 17.25
CA PHE A 561 13.63 28.79 16.22
C PHE A 561 14.33 30.05 16.74
N LYS A 562 13.64 30.84 17.58
CA LYS A 562 14.19 32.04 18.24
C LYS A 562 15.34 31.74 19.21
N LYS A 563 15.47 30.50 19.70
CA LYS A 563 16.53 30.09 20.63
C LYS A 563 17.79 29.58 19.92
N LEU A 564 17.77 29.45 18.59
CA LEU A 564 18.88 28.91 17.82
C LEU A 564 20.11 29.82 17.91
N THR A 565 21.27 29.21 17.95
CA THR A 565 22.57 29.89 18.05
C THR A 565 23.40 29.77 16.77
N ASN A 566 22.94 28.95 15.82
CA ASN A 566 23.59 28.75 14.54
C ASN A 566 23.71 30.08 13.74
N PRO A 567 24.92 30.41 13.22
CA PRO A 567 25.17 31.67 12.52
C PRO A 567 24.35 31.85 11.24
N TYR A 568 23.86 30.76 10.62
CA TYR A 568 23.06 30.83 9.40
C TYR A 568 21.62 31.32 9.63
N VAL A 569 21.16 31.38 10.88
CA VAL A 569 19.79 31.78 11.24
C VAL A 569 19.52 33.27 10.99
N GLY A 570 20.56 34.13 11.03
CA GLY A 570 20.44 35.59 11.08
C GLY A 570 19.34 36.21 10.20
N PRO A 571 19.36 36.02 8.86
CA PRO A 571 18.36 36.62 7.97
C PRO A 571 17.11 35.76 7.78
N VAL A 572 17.01 34.60 8.41
CA VAL A 572 16.00 33.57 8.11
C VAL A 572 14.83 33.66 9.08
N SER A 573 13.60 33.69 8.57
CA SER A 573 12.40 33.63 9.41
C SER A 573 12.00 32.17 9.72
N ALA A 574 11.34 31.96 10.87
CA ALA A 574 10.85 30.65 11.28
C ALA A 574 9.81 30.10 10.28
N ASP A 575 8.93 30.97 9.75
CA ASP A 575 7.94 30.63 8.73
C ASP A 575 8.60 30.15 7.43
N ASP A 576 9.64 30.85 6.96
CA ASP A 576 10.35 30.45 5.75
C ASP A 576 11.08 29.12 5.95
N PHE A 577 11.65 28.90 7.13
CA PHE A 577 12.31 27.65 7.46
C PHE A 577 11.33 26.48 7.57
N MET A 578 10.17 26.67 8.22
CA MET A 578 9.12 25.65 8.28
C MET A 578 8.54 25.36 6.90
N TYR A 579 8.41 26.38 6.06
CA TYR A 579 8.01 26.20 4.68
C TYR A 579 9.01 25.29 3.95
N ASP A 580 10.31 25.57 4.07
CA ASP A 580 11.33 24.71 3.46
C ASP A 580 11.34 23.29 4.01
N LEU A 581 11.09 23.09 5.32
CA LEU A 581 10.96 21.75 5.91
C LEU A 581 9.81 20.95 5.31
N CYS A 582 8.65 21.57 5.07
CA CYS A 582 7.45 20.89 4.60
C CYS A 582 7.41 20.73 3.07
N PHE A 583 7.76 21.79 2.35
CA PHE A 583 7.53 21.89 0.90
C PHE A 583 8.80 21.59 0.12
N SER A 584 9.91 22.23 0.47
CA SER A 584 11.17 22.11 -0.27
C SER A 584 11.87 20.78 0.01
N MET A 585 12.08 20.46 1.28
CA MET A 585 12.91 19.35 1.78
C MET A 585 12.12 18.09 2.13
N CYS A 586 10.79 18.21 2.34
CA CYS A 586 9.89 17.09 2.66
C CYS A 586 10.23 16.35 3.97
N LEU A 587 10.90 17.01 4.91
CA LEU A 587 11.32 16.43 6.19
C LEU A 587 10.21 16.51 7.24
N MET A 588 9.24 17.39 7.02
CA MET A 588 8.08 17.57 7.89
C MET A 588 6.79 17.70 7.08
N TYR A 589 5.67 17.63 7.78
CA TYR A 589 4.34 17.74 7.22
C TYR A 589 3.36 18.39 8.18
N GLN A 590 2.32 19.04 7.66
CA GLN A 590 1.27 19.66 8.47
C GLN A 590 -0.02 18.84 8.43
N GLU A 591 -0.60 18.55 9.59
CA GLU A 591 -1.91 17.90 9.73
C GLU A 591 -2.66 18.47 10.94
N SER A 592 -3.95 18.77 10.79
CA SER A 592 -4.81 19.24 11.89
C SER A 592 -4.24 20.45 12.65
N GLY A 593 -3.60 21.39 11.94
CA GLY A 593 -3.01 22.60 12.53
C GLY A 593 -1.67 22.40 13.26
N LYS A 594 -1.09 21.19 13.19
CA LYS A 594 0.22 20.86 13.77
C LYS A 594 1.18 20.36 12.69
N TYR A 595 2.48 20.43 12.97
CA TYR A 595 3.57 19.96 12.15
C TYR A 595 4.19 18.72 12.76
N TYR A 596 4.50 17.74 11.93
CA TYR A 596 5.04 16.44 12.29
C TYR A 596 6.27 16.16 11.44
N PHE A 597 7.24 15.43 11.98
CA PHE A 597 8.31 14.87 11.15
C PHE A 597 7.74 13.82 10.20
N THR A 598 8.23 13.80 8.96
CA THR A 598 7.92 12.71 8.01
C THR A 598 8.31 11.35 8.61
N HIS A 599 9.39 11.33 9.39
CA HIS A 599 9.75 10.20 10.23
C HIS A 599 10.50 10.69 11.48
N ARG A 600 10.17 10.15 12.66
CA ARG A 600 10.82 10.53 13.93
C ARG A 600 12.34 10.41 13.88
N SER A 601 12.87 9.39 13.24
CA SER A 601 14.32 9.18 13.20
C SER A 601 15.09 10.20 12.36
N PHE A 602 14.44 11.07 11.57
CA PHE A 602 15.14 12.27 11.07
C PHE A 602 15.51 13.21 12.22
N GLN A 603 14.61 13.40 13.19
CA GLN A 603 14.91 14.17 14.40
C GLN A 603 16.05 13.52 15.18
N GLU A 604 16.04 12.20 15.35
CA GLU A 604 17.09 11.44 16.06
C GLU A 604 18.44 11.55 15.34
N TYR A 605 18.46 11.35 14.02
CA TYR A 605 19.65 11.48 13.18
C TYR A 605 20.24 12.89 13.24
N PHE A 606 19.42 13.92 13.02
CA PHE A 606 19.87 15.31 13.04
C PHE A 606 20.29 15.75 14.44
N SER A 607 19.70 15.18 15.50
CA SER A 607 20.18 15.35 16.88
C SER A 607 21.57 14.74 17.07
N ALA A 608 21.80 13.52 16.58
CA ALA A 608 23.12 12.88 16.63
C ALA A 608 24.17 13.69 15.85
N VAL A 609 23.82 14.23 14.67
CA VAL A 609 24.68 15.12 13.88
C VAL A 609 24.97 16.43 14.61
N PHE A 610 23.99 17.01 15.29
CA PHE A 610 24.24 18.21 16.10
C PHE A 610 25.20 17.92 17.26
N LEU A 611 24.97 16.82 17.96
CA LEU A 611 25.77 16.38 19.12
C LEU A 611 27.21 16.02 18.72
N SER A 612 27.42 15.41 17.55
CA SER A 612 28.75 15.02 17.09
C SER A 612 29.67 16.22 16.79
N LYS A 613 29.08 17.39 16.51
CA LYS A 613 29.80 18.65 16.28
C LYS A 613 30.11 19.43 17.56
N GLN A 614 29.66 18.96 18.72
CA GLN A 614 29.89 19.65 19.99
C GLN A 614 31.33 19.47 20.50
N LYS A 615 31.73 20.39 21.40
CA LYS A 615 33.04 20.30 22.07
C LYS A 615 33.10 19.10 22.99
N ASP A 616 34.31 18.61 23.23
CA ASP A 616 34.55 17.42 24.07
C ASP A 616 34.04 17.61 25.51
N THR A 617 34.10 18.83 26.04
CA THR A 617 33.55 19.20 27.36
C THR A 617 32.02 19.09 27.44
N VAL A 618 31.32 19.13 26.31
CA VAL A 618 29.88 18.89 26.21
C VAL A 618 29.63 17.39 26.07
N ILE A 619 30.40 16.70 25.22
CA ILE A 619 30.29 15.26 24.98
C ILE A 619 30.45 14.47 26.29
N SER A 620 31.38 14.86 27.16
CA SER A 620 31.58 14.20 28.46
C SER A 620 30.36 14.28 29.39
N LYS A 621 29.49 15.28 29.21
CA LYS A 621 28.23 15.41 29.96
C LYS A 621 27.07 14.65 29.32
N LEU A 622 27.20 14.22 28.05
CA LEU A 622 26.15 13.49 27.35
C LEU A 622 25.96 12.09 27.91
N GLY A 623 27.01 11.44 28.43
CA GLY A 623 26.91 10.13 29.06
C GLY A 623 25.85 10.11 30.16
N ASP A 624 25.97 11.02 31.13
CA ASP A 624 25.00 11.22 32.20
C ASP A 624 23.60 11.57 31.69
N PHE A 625 23.51 12.35 30.61
CA PHE A 625 22.24 12.73 30.00
C PHE A 625 21.49 11.51 29.47
N PHE A 626 22.17 10.63 28.72
CA PHE A 626 21.57 9.41 28.19
C PHE A 626 21.31 8.36 29.28
N GLU A 627 22.17 8.28 30.29
CA GLU A 627 22.02 7.33 31.41
C GLU A 627 20.80 7.64 32.30
N LYS A 628 20.50 8.92 32.52
CA LYS A 628 19.41 9.37 33.41
C LYS A 628 18.05 9.46 32.70
N ARG A 629 17.99 9.19 31.40
CA ARG A 629 16.75 9.37 30.62
C ARG A 629 15.78 8.22 30.88
N ASP A 630 14.50 8.56 31.03
CA ASP A 630 13.44 7.62 31.40
C ASP A 630 13.29 6.47 30.36
N ARG A 631 12.87 5.29 30.81
CA ARG A 631 12.62 4.08 29.98
C ARG A 631 11.55 4.31 28.89
N ARG A 632 10.89 5.48 28.86
CA ARG A 632 9.90 5.90 27.84
C ARG A 632 10.49 6.06 26.43
N MET A 633 11.81 6.07 26.26
CA MET A 633 12.47 6.13 24.94
C MET A 633 13.00 4.78 24.44
N ARG A 634 12.37 3.65 24.83
CA ARG A 634 12.64 2.34 24.21
C ARG A 634 12.59 2.45 22.68
N GLY A 635 13.71 2.21 22.03
CA GLY A 635 13.86 2.26 20.57
C GLY A 635 14.61 3.49 20.02
N ASP A 636 14.96 4.48 20.84
CA ASP A 636 15.75 5.65 20.42
C ASP A 636 17.13 5.25 19.88
N GLN A 637 17.44 5.70 18.66
CA GLN A 637 18.68 5.40 17.96
C GLN A 637 19.71 6.54 18.00
N THR A 638 19.41 7.66 18.67
CA THR A 638 20.27 8.86 18.68
C THR A 638 21.66 8.57 19.22
N PHE A 639 21.77 7.87 20.37
CA PHE A 639 23.06 7.54 20.95
C PHE A 639 23.86 6.58 20.07
N PHE A 640 23.20 5.57 19.49
CA PHE A 640 23.85 4.62 18.57
C PHE A 640 24.39 5.35 17.33
N MET A 641 23.60 6.24 16.73
CA MET A 641 24.04 7.07 15.61
C MET A 641 25.17 8.03 15.99
N LEU A 642 25.12 8.64 17.19
CA LEU A 642 26.19 9.48 17.71
C LEU A 642 27.49 8.69 17.88
N ASN A 643 27.37 7.48 18.44
CA ASN A 643 28.46 6.56 18.64
C ASN A 643 29.12 6.15 17.32
N ASP A 644 28.35 5.93 16.27
CA ASP A 644 28.90 5.61 14.96
C ASP A 644 29.54 6.83 14.27
N LEU A 645 29.01 8.04 14.51
CA LEU A 645 29.53 9.28 13.94
C LEU A 645 30.87 9.70 14.55
N ILE A 646 31.05 9.52 15.86
CA ILE A 646 32.26 9.94 16.60
C ILE A 646 32.71 8.87 17.62
N PRO A 647 33.06 7.64 17.17
CA PRO A 647 33.31 6.51 18.06
C PRO A 647 34.44 6.77 19.05
N ASP A 648 35.54 7.38 18.61
CA ASP A 648 36.70 7.64 19.49
C ASP A 648 36.37 8.64 20.60
N LYS A 649 35.58 9.67 20.30
CA LYS A 649 35.13 10.63 21.32
C LYS A 649 34.15 9.99 22.31
N VAL A 650 33.25 9.14 21.84
CA VAL A 650 32.32 8.42 22.72
C VAL A 650 33.07 7.43 23.61
N ASP A 651 34.06 6.74 23.07
CA ASP A 651 34.95 5.86 23.84
C ASP A 651 35.65 6.65 24.95
N GLU A 652 36.33 7.74 24.58
CA GLU A 652 37.15 8.53 25.50
C GLU A 652 36.34 9.28 26.56
N PHE A 653 35.28 9.98 26.14
CA PHE A 653 34.56 10.92 27.01
C PHE A 653 33.30 10.34 27.64
N ILE A 654 32.80 9.17 27.19
CA ILE A 654 31.58 8.55 27.73
C ILE A 654 31.87 7.16 28.30
N PHE A 655 32.33 6.21 27.48
CA PHE A 655 32.48 4.82 27.95
C PHE A 655 33.62 4.63 28.96
N ILE A 656 34.79 5.24 28.75
CA ILE A 656 35.90 5.15 29.70
C ILE A 656 35.51 5.72 31.09
N PRO A 657 34.98 6.94 31.22
CA PRO A 657 34.54 7.48 32.51
C PRO A 657 33.44 6.64 33.16
N PHE A 658 32.46 6.18 32.38
CA PHE A 658 31.38 5.32 32.85
C PHE A 658 31.91 4.00 33.45
N LEU A 659 32.73 3.26 32.69
CA LEU A 659 33.30 1.98 33.12
C LEU A 659 34.26 2.14 34.30
N LYS A 660 35.08 3.20 34.31
CA LYS A 660 35.92 3.52 35.49
C LYS A 660 35.06 3.74 36.72
N GLY A 661 34.03 4.58 36.62
CA GLY A 661 33.13 4.86 37.75
C GLY A 661 32.39 3.61 38.25
N LEU A 662 31.93 2.75 37.34
CA LEU A 662 31.28 1.47 37.66
C LEU A 662 32.25 0.53 38.39
N PHE A 663 33.44 0.29 37.82
CA PHE A 663 34.37 -0.65 38.43
C PHE A 663 35.05 -0.10 39.69
N ASP A 664 35.24 1.20 39.82
CA ASP A 664 35.69 1.82 41.07
C ASP A 664 34.70 1.57 42.22
N ARG A 665 33.38 1.56 41.94
CA ARG A 665 32.37 1.20 42.94
C ARG A 665 32.39 -0.29 43.24
N CYS A 666 32.47 -1.13 42.20
CA CYS A 666 32.58 -2.58 42.36
C CYS A 666 33.81 -2.95 43.20
N ASP A 667 34.98 -2.39 42.89
CA ASP A 667 36.25 -2.68 43.56
C ASP A 667 36.31 -2.17 45.01
N LYS A 668 35.52 -1.15 45.36
CA LYS A 668 35.37 -0.66 46.74
C LYS A 668 34.37 -1.46 47.57
N ALA A 669 33.54 -2.27 46.94
CA ALA A 669 32.49 -3.07 47.56
C ALA A 669 32.73 -4.57 47.29
N GLU A 670 31.73 -5.31 46.83
CA GLU A 670 31.75 -6.77 46.65
C GLU A 670 32.00 -7.20 45.20
N GLY A 671 32.76 -6.41 44.44
CA GLY A 671 33.23 -6.75 43.10
C GLY A 671 32.08 -7.10 42.15
N TYR A 672 32.00 -8.37 41.75
CA TYR A 672 30.96 -8.86 40.83
C TYR A 672 29.53 -8.71 41.39
N TRP A 673 29.33 -8.92 42.68
CA TRP A 673 27.98 -8.85 43.27
C TRP A 673 27.45 -7.42 43.28
N THR A 674 28.32 -6.43 43.49
CA THR A 674 27.96 -5.02 43.31
C THR A 674 27.60 -4.71 41.86
N PHE A 675 28.36 -5.23 40.89
CA PHE A 675 28.00 -5.09 39.47
C PHE A 675 26.65 -5.71 39.15
N LEU A 676 26.39 -6.92 39.65
CA LEU A 676 25.14 -7.64 39.40
C LEU A 676 23.96 -6.86 40.00
N ASN A 677 24.10 -6.33 41.21
CA ASN A 677 23.07 -5.52 41.84
C ASN A 677 22.83 -4.19 41.11
N GLU A 678 23.88 -3.50 40.63
CA GLU A 678 23.71 -2.24 39.88
C GLU A 678 23.09 -2.46 38.49
N MET A 679 23.52 -3.51 37.77
CA MET A 679 23.09 -3.75 36.38
C MET A 679 21.84 -4.62 36.27
N TYR A 680 21.67 -5.59 37.16
CA TYR A 680 20.62 -6.62 37.12
C TYR A 680 20.03 -6.85 38.53
N PRO A 681 19.43 -5.81 39.17
CA PRO A 681 18.83 -5.94 40.50
C PRO A 681 17.66 -6.94 40.52
N THR A 682 17.02 -7.14 39.37
CA THR A 682 15.96 -8.13 39.16
C THR A 682 16.28 -8.95 37.93
N ILE A 683 16.20 -10.28 38.07
CA ILE A 683 16.54 -11.25 37.04
C ILE A 683 15.24 -11.92 36.57
N GLU A 684 14.88 -11.67 35.31
CA GLU A 684 13.75 -12.32 34.64
C GLU A 684 14.23 -13.45 33.75
N TYR A 685 13.58 -14.62 33.84
CA TYR A 685 13.89 -15.77 33.00
C TYR A 685 12.66 -16.64 32.76
N ASN A 686 12.74 -17.54 31.77
CA ASN A 686 11.62 -18.41 31.41
C ASN A 686 12.11 -19.86 31.28
N THR A 687 11.24 -20.81 31.61
CA THR A 687 11.41 -22.23 31.32
C THR A 687 10.20 -22.77 30.54
N GLY A 688 10.40 -23.83 29.77
CA GLY A 688 9.38 -24.35 28.84
C GLY A 688 9.07 -23.40 27.67
N GLU A 689 7.84 -23.50 27.16
CA GLU A 689 7.33 -22.70 26.05
C GLU A 689 6.50 -21.52 26.54
N VAL A 690 6.95 -20.31 26.21
CA VAL A 690 6.25 -19.06 26.53
C VAL A 690 6.10 -18.20 25.27
N PRO A 691 4.95 -17.53 25.07
CA PRO A 691 4.68 -16.77 23.85
C PRO A 691 5.50 -15.48 23.75
N ILE A 692 6.04 -15.00 24.87
CA ILE A 692 6.87 -13.78 24.96
C ILE A 692 8.16 -14.11 25.70
N LEU A 693 9.31 -13.83 25.07
CA LEU A 693 10.60 -13.89 25.74
C LEU A 693 10.77 -12.65 26.61
N PHE A 694 10.48 -12.80 27.91
CA PHE A 694 10.80 -11.80 28.91
C PHE A 694 12.31 -11.74 29.12
N LYS A 695 12.92 -10.61 28.76
CA LYS A 695 14.33 -10.31 29.02
C LYS A 695 14.47 -8.84 29.38
N ARG A 696 14.70 -8.55 30.67
CA ARG A 696 15.07 -7.20 31.10
C ARG A 696 16.48 -6.83 30.58
N PRO A 697 16.64 -5.69 29.91
CA PRO A 697 17.97 -5.13 29.66
C PRO A 697 18.61 -4.69 30.99
N PRO A 698 19.94 -4.48 31.01
CA PRO A 698 20.60 -3.90 32.18
C PRO A 698 19.94 -2.59 32.61
N ASN A 699 20.01 -2.27 33.90
CA ASN A 699 19.51 -1.02 34.48
C ASN A 699 20.36 0.21 34.13
N SER A 700 21.30 0.05 33.19
CA SER A 700 22.15 1.09 32.63
C SER A 700 21.99 1.14 31.11
N PHE A 701 21.67 2.32 30.59
CA PHE A 701 21.54 2.55 29.16
C PHE A 701 22.91 2.45 28.48
N LEU A 702 23.94 3.10 29.04
CA LEU A 702 25.29 3.04 28.50
C LEU A 702 25.84 1.62 28.51
N PHE A 703 25.58 0.84 29.56
CA PHE A 703 25.98 -0.57 29.58
C PHE A 703 25.23 -1.38 28.51
N THR A 704 23.94 -1.12 28.31
CA THR A 704 23.16 -1.74 27.22
C THR A 704 23.76 -1.44 25.85
N CYS A 705 24.15 -0.19 25.61
CA CYS A 705 24.86 0.21 24.38
C CYS A 705 26.24 -0.46 24.25
N LEU A 706 26.97 -0.64 25.35
CA LEU A 706 28.26 -1.33 25.33
C LEU A 706 28.09 -2.81 24.96
N LEU A 707 27.04 -3.47 25.46
CA LEU A 707 26.75 -4.87 25.16
C LEU A 707 26.48 -5.11 23.66
N SER A 708 26.01 -4.11 22.90
CA SER A 708 25.84 -4.26 21.44
C SER A 708 27.17 -4.33 20.69
N ARG A 709 28.27 -3.84 21.28
CA ARG A 709 29.64 -3.94 20.72
C ARG A 709 30.31 -5.28 21.06
N ILE A 710 29.82 -5.96 22.08
CA ILE A 710 30.44 -7.18 22.60
C ILE A 710 29.94 -8.39 21.78
N LYS A 711 30.88 -9.11 21.17
CA LYS A 711 30.57 -10.39 20.52
C LYS A 711 30.06 -11.37 21.57
N ARG A 712 28.86 -11.91 21.35
CA ARG A 712 28.32 -12.96 22.19
C ARG A 712 29.19 -14.23 22.09
N PRO A 713 29.38 -14.97 23.19
CA PRO A 713 30.03 -16.27 23.13
C PRO A 713 29.23 -17.24 22.24
N ALA A 714 29.89 -18.27 21.73
CA ALA A 714 29.25 -19.29 20.90
C ALA A 714 28.08 -19.95 21.66
N ARG A 715 26.99 -20.26 20.95
CA ARG A 715 25.80 -20.85 21.56
C ARG A 715 26.16 -22.20 22.19
N GLY A 716 25.75 -22.42 23.44
CA GLY A 716 26.07 -23.63 24.20
C GLY A 716 27.45 -23.62 24.89
N SER A 717 28.23 -22.53 24.81
CA SER A 717 29.51 -22.42 25.52
C SER A 717 29.41 -21.79 26.91
N TYR A 718 28.20 -21.43 27.36
CA TYR A 718 27.92 -20.65 28.56
C TYR A 718 26.50 -20.94 29.08
N TYR A 719 26.25 -20.62 30.35
CA TYR A 719 24.93 -20.73 30.97
C TYR A 719 24.08 -19.49 30.66
N GLU A 720 22.89 -19.72 30.14
CA GLU A 720 21.87 -18.72 29.86
C GLU A 720 20.91 -18.57 31.05
N LEU A 721 20.04 -17.55 31.01
CA LEU A 721 19.08 -17.29 32.09
C LEU A 721 18.08 -18.43 32.28
N LYS A 722 17.73 -19.15 31.20
CA LYS A 722 16.86 -20.33 31.26
C LYS A 722 17.47 -21.52 32.02
N ASP A 723 18.79 -21.50 32.26
CA ASP A 723 19.49 -22.56 32.97
C ASP A 723 19.43 -22.34 34.51
N LEU A 724 18.86 -21.21 34.96
CA LEU A 724 18.65 -20.94 36.38
C LEU A 724 17.63 -21.92 36.97
N PRO A 725 17.83 -22.36 38.23
CA PRO A 725 16.90 -23.26 38.90
C PRO A 725 15.51 -22.63 39.09
N GLU A 726 14.49 -23.49 39.08
CA GLU A 726 13.10 -23.08 39.31
C GLU A 726 12.80 -23.06 40.81
N TYR A 727 12.32 -21.91 41.29
CA TYR A 727 11.77 -21.74 42.64
C TYR A 727 10.34 -21.22 42.52
N ASP A 728 9.41 -21.84 43.24
CA ASP A 728 7.99 -21.51 43.15
C ASP A 728 7.71 -20.06 43.55
N GLU A 729 8.49 -19.52 44.48
CA GLU A 729 8.40 -18.15 44.98
C GLU A 729 8.75 -17.09 43.94
N PHE A 730 9.47 -17.46 42.88
CA PHE A 730 9.84 -16.58 41.78
C PHE A 730 8.88 -16.67 40.59
N ILE A 731 7.89 -17.58 40.60
CA ILE A 731 6.94 -17.71 39.49
C ILE A 731 6.03 -16.48 39.45
N GLU A 732 6.20 -15.67 38.41
CA GLU A 732 5.33 -14.51 38.14
C GLU A 732 4.13 -14.90 37.27
N THR A 733 4.32 -15.82 36.31
CA THR A 733 3.21 -16.29 35.46
C THR A 733 3.46 -17.71 34.95
N THR A 734 2.47 -18.58 35.13
CA THR A 734 2.43 -19.91 34.49
C THR A 734 1.65 -19.84 33.18
N TYR A 735 2.14 -20.54 32.16
CA TYR A 735 1.51 -20.67 30.85
C TYR A 735 1.08 -22.12 30.61
N TYR A 736 -0.08 -22.30 30.00
CA TYR A 736 -0.66 -23.61 29.75
C TYR A 736 -0.96 -23.82 28.26
N TRP A 737 -0.88 -25.07 27.82
CA TRP A 737 -1.35 -25.50 26.50
C TRP A 737 -2.87 -25.60 26.51
N LEU A 738 -3.54 -24.85 25.64
CA LEU A 738 -5.00 -24.89 25.49
C LEU A 738 -5.40 -25.23 24.05
N PRO A 739 -6.30 -26.20 23.82
CA PRO A 739 -6.86 -26.43 22.50
C PRO A 739 -7.73 -25.23 22.06
N VAL A 740 -7.53 -24.76 20.84
CA VAL A 740 -8.22 -23.63 20.21
C VAL A 740 -8.94 -24.11 18.96
N GLY A 741 -10.27 -24.17 19.02
CA GLY A 741 -11.10 -24.54 17.86
C GLY A 741 -11.83 -25.86 18.05
N SER A 742 -12.35 -26.42 16.94
CA SER A 742 -13.04 -27.71 16.92
C SER A 742 -12.13 -28.90 16.56
N ASP A 743 -10.90 -28.63 16.17
CA ASP A 743 -9.85 -29.65 15.96
C ASP A 743 -9.03 -29.79 17.25
N GLU A 744 -8.88 -31.01 17.75
CA GLU A 744 -8.14 -31.31 18.99
C GLU A 744 -6.62 -31.07 18.86
N ASP A 745 -6.11 -30.88 17.63
CA ASP A 745 -4.68 -30.70 17.31
C ASP A 745 -4.22 -29.24 17.27
N GLU A 746 -5.14 -28.26 17.31
CA GLU A 746 -4.79 -26.84 17.30
C GLU A 746 -4.67 -26.34 18.75
N VAL A 747 -3.45 -26.09 19.23
CA VAL A 747 -3.16 -25.64 20.60
C VAL A 747 -2.52 -24.25 20.63
N ASP A 748 -2.89 -23.44 21.62
CA ASP A 748 -2.32 -22.11 21.90
C ASP A 748 -1.74 -22.08 23.32
N ILE A 749 -0.80 -21.15 23.55
CA ILE A 749 -0.13 -20.97 24.85
C ILE A 749 -0.75 -19.77 25.55
N VAL A 750 -1.48 -20.03 26.63
CA VAL A 750 -2.27 -19.00 27.32
C VAL A 750 -1.77 -18.79 28.74
N PRO A 751 -1.56 -17.54 29.20
CA PRO A 751 -1.19 -17.27 30.59
C PRO A 751 -2.35 -17.59 31.53
N GLU A 752 -2.02 -18.09 32.72
CA GLU A 752 -2.97 -18.51 33.76
C GLU A 752 -4.09 -17.50 34.02
N ASN A 753 -3.75 -16.21 34.08
CA ASN A 753 -4.71 -15.13 34.35
C ASN A 753 -5.75 -14.90 33.25
N ARG A 754 -5.60 -15.53 32.08
CA ARG A 754 -6.57 -15.48 30.97
C ARG A 754 -7.44 -16.74 30.86
N ILE A 755 -7.21 -17.73 31.71
CA ILE A 755 -7.98 -18.98 31.72
C ILE A 755 -9.16 -18.82 32.68
N PRO A 756 -10.41 -18.89 32.21
CA PRO A 756 -11.58 -18.82 33.08
C PRO A 756 -11.58 -19.96 34.10
N SER A 757 -11.98 -19.68 35.34
CA SER A 757 -12.03 -20.68 36.41
C SER A 757 -12.94 -21.86 36.05
N GLU A 758 -14.04 -21.60 35.32
CA GLU A 758 -14.96 -22.65 34.87
C GLU A 758 -14.32 -23.62 33.89
N TYR A 759 -13.31 -23.18 33.13
CA TYR A 759 -12.58 -24.04 32.19
C TYR A 759 -11.72 -25.06 32.94
N ILE A 760 -11.03 -24.62 34.00
CA ILE A 760 -10.21 -25.47 34.86
C ILE A 760 -11.08 -26.50 35.58
N GLU A 761 -12.24 -26.08 36.09
CA GLU A 761 -13.21 -26.99 36.72
C GLU A 761 -13.76 -28.05 35.75
N ALA A 762 -13.94 -27.69 34.48
CA ALA A 762 -14.47 -28.60 33.46
C ALA A 762 -13.43 -29.59 32.91
N HIS A 763 -12.15 -29.19 32.83
CA HIS A 763 -11.09 -29.96 32.16
C HIS A 763 -10.02 -30.55 33.10
N GLY A 764 -9.99 -30.17 34.38
CA GLY A 764 -9.06 -30.72 35.37
C GLY A 764 -7.67 -30.07 35.35
N GLU A 765 -6.63 -30.86 35.67
CA GLU A 765 -5.24 -30.38 35.67
C GLU A 765 -4.79 -30.05 34.24
N LEU A 766 -4.43 -28.78 34.02
CA LEU A 766 -3.93 -28.29 32.75
C LEU A 766 -2.44 -28.60 32.59
N GLU A 767 -2.03 -28.90 31.35
CA GLU A 767 -0.62 -29.12 31.03
C GLU A 767 0.14 -27.80 30.96
N VAL A 768 1.19 -27.68 31.78
CA VAL A 768 2.05 -26.49 31.82
C VAL A 768 2.90 -26.45 30.55
N ALA A 769 2.73 -25.39 29.76
CA ALA A 769 3.56 -25.11 28.61
C ALA A 769 4.91 -24.54 29.03
N GLY A 770 4.91 -23.58 29.95
CA GLY A 770 6.11 -22.89 30.42
C GLY A 770 5.82 -21.94 31.58
N ARG A 771 6.87 -21.35 32.14
CA ARG A 771 6.80 -20.45 33.29
C ARG A 771 7.69 -19.24 33.07
N HIS A 772 7.22 -18.10 33.55
CA HIS A 772 7.97 -16.85 33.67
C HIS A 772 8.33 -16.63 35.13
N PHE A 773 9.61 -16.38 35.39
CA PHE A 773 10.16 -16.13 36.72
C PHE A 773 10.72 -14.71 36.84
N GLU A 774 10.50 -14.08 37.99
CA GLU A 774 11.10 -12.80 38.39
C GLU A 774 11.78 -12.97 39.77
N ALA A 775 13.11 -12.90 39.80
CA ALA A 775 13.90 -13.03 41.03
C ALA A 775 14.57 -11.70 41.39
N GLU A 776 14.28 -11.15 42.57
CA GLU A 776 15.01 -10.00 43.11
C GLU A 776 16.33 -10.46 43.73
N LEU A 777 17.44 -9.84 43.33
CA LEU A 777 18.77 -10.24 43.78
C LEU A 777 18.94 -10.07 45.31
N SER A 778 18.33 -9.05 45.90
CA SER A 778 18.30 -8.86 47.35
C SER A 778 17.68 -10.05 48.07
N THR A 779 16.53 -10.54 47.59
CA THR A 779 15.82 -11.69 48.16
C THR A 779 16.65 -12.97 48.04
N VAL A 780 17.29 -13.20 46.89
CA VAL A 780 18.17 -14.35 46.67
C VAL A 780 19.36 -14.33 47.65
N LEU A 781 19.93 -13.15 47.91
CA LEU A 781 21.09 -13.01 48.79
C LEU A 781 20.73 -13.03 50.28
N GLU A 782 19.52 -12.62 50.67
CA GLU A 782 19.04 -12.67 52.05
C GLU A 782 18.92 -14.11 52.57
N ASP A 783 18.48 -15.06 51.74
CA ASP A 783 18.41 -16.49 52.08
C ASP A 783 19.38 -17.34 51.22
N SER A 784 20.67 -17.03 51.39
CA SER A 784 21.73 -17.68 50.61
C SER A 784 21.86 -19.20 50.79
N GLU A 785 21.36 -19.75 51.91
CA GLU A 785 21.35 -21.21 52.13
C GLU A 785 20.28 -21.89 51.30
N TYR A 786 19.06 -21.33 51.25
CA TYR A 786 17.96 -21.85 50.45
C TYR A 786 18.25 -21.70 48.95
N TYR A 787 18.70 -20.53 48.49
CA TYR A 787 18.96 -20.25 47.07
C TYR A 787 20.39 -20.59 46.62
N ASN A 788 21.12 -21.45 47.34
CA ASN A 788 22.53 -21.76 47.07
C ASN A 788 22.80 -22.22 45.63
N MET A 789 21.91 -23.03 45.04
CA MET A 789 22.06 -23.46 43.63
C MET A 789 21.95 -22.28 42.65
N PHE A 790 21.08 -21.31 42.94
CA PHE A 790 20.91 -20.11 42.13
C PHE A 790 22.17 -19.24 42.21
N ILE A 791 22.66 -19.00 43.43
CA ILE A 791 23.87 -18.22 43.70
C ILE A 791 25.10 -18.86 43.04
N LYS A 792 25.26 -20.18 43.15
CA LYS A 792 26.37 -20.90 42.50
C LYS A 792 26.36 -20.75 40.99
N LEU A 793 25.19 -20.78 40.36
CA LEU A 793 25.11 -20.58 38.91
C LEU A 793 25.40 -19.13 38.53
N LEU A 794 24.89 -18.16 39.28
CA LEU A 794 25.19 -16.74 39.06
C LEU A 794 26.70 -16.44 39.17
N ASP A 795 27.40 -17.08 40.11
CA ASP A 795 28.84 -16.87 40.33
C ASP A 795 29.74 -17.69 39.39
N ASP A 796 29.18 -18.58 38.58
CA ASP A 796 29.95 -19.37 37.61
C ASP A 796 30.56 -18.46 36.52
N ASP A 797 31.85 -18.64 36.23
CA ASP A 797 32.56 -17.86 35.21
C ASP A 797 31.98 -18.00 33.80
N LYS A 798 31.20 -19.07 33.56
CA LYS A 798 30.47 -19.31 32.33
C LYS A 798 29.05 -18.79 32.36
N PHE A 799 28.58 -18.16 33.43
CA PHE A 799 27.26 -17.54 33.44
C PHE A 799 27.25 -16.22 32.66
N ILE A 800 26.20 -15.98 31.87
CA ILE A 800 26.16 -14.87 30.92
C ILE A 800 26.44 -13.49 31.56
N TYR A 801 25.95 -13.22 32.77
CA TYR A 801 26.20 -11.94 33.44
C TYR A 801 27.63 -11.82 33.99
N LYS A 802 28.24 -12.92 34.45
CA LYS A 802 29.65 -12.97 34.85
C LYS A 802 30.58 -12.78 33.66
N ILE A 803 30.25 -13.40 32.52
CA ILE A 803 30.94 -13.17 31.25
C ILE A 803 30.87 -11.70 30.85
N GLN A 804 29.70 -11.07 30.91
CA GLN A 804 29.55 -9.65 30.58
C GLN A 804 30.39 -8.75 31.48
N TYR A 805 30.43 -9.02 32.79
CA TYR A 805 31.30 -8.31 33.73
C TYR A 805 32.78 -8.39 33.34
N ASN A 806 33.26 -9.60 33.06
CA ASN A 806 34.64 -9.86 32.67
C ASN A 806 35.00 -9.21 31.32
N ILE A 807 34.10 -9.30 30.33
CA ILE A 807 34.32 -8.65 29.03
C ILE A 807 34.32 -7.13 29.18
N ALA A 808 33.42 -6.55 29.98
CA ALA A 808 33.38 -5.11 30.18
C ALA A 808 34.65 -4.59 30.89
N ARG A 809 35.20 -5.34 31.86
CA ARG A 809 36.52 -5.03 32.44
C ARG A 809 37.63 -5.06 31.41
N LYS A 810 37.68 -6.11 30.59
CA LYS A 810 38.65 -6.21 29.50
C LYS A 810 38.51 -5.06 28.50
N CYS A 811 37.27 -4.71 28.15
CA CYS A 811 36.96 -3.59 27.26
C CYS A 811 37.51 -2.27 27.82
N LEU A 812 37.38 -2.00 29.12
CA LEU A 812 37.99 -0.82 29.73
C LEU A 812 39.51 -0.79 29.55
N GLU A 813 40.19 -1.92 29.73
CA GLU A 813 41.65 -2.00 29.54
C GLU A 813 42.04 -1.82 28.07
N ASP A 814 41.30 -2.43 27.14
CA ASP A 814 41.52 -2.27 25.70
C ASP A 814 41.32 -0.81 25.25
N LEU A 815 40.27 -0.14 25.76
CA LEU A 815 40.00 1.28 25.48
C LEU A 815 41.12 2.20 26.04
N LYS A 816 41.61 1.93 27.26
CA LYS A 816 42.76 2.66 27.83
C LYS A 816 44.05 2.43 27.04
N ALA A 817 44.26 1.22 26.52
CA ALA A 817 45.44 0.90 25.72
C ALA A 817 45.41 1.64 24.38
N LYS A 818 44.24 1.70 23.72
CA LYS A 818 44.03 2.46 22.47
C LYS A 818 44.36 3.95 22.64
N GLN A 819 43.97 4.55 23.77
CA GLN A 819 44.30 5.95 24.10
C GLN A 819 45.80 6.20 24.29
N LYS A 820 46.57 5.21 24.76
CA LYS A 820 48.03 5.33 24.94
C LYS A 820 48.82 5.13 23.64
N SER A 821 48.28 4.40 22.65
CA SER A 821 48.92 4.21 21.35
C SER A 821 48.80 5.43 20.43
N SER A 822 47.83 6.31 20.67
CA SER A 822 47.66 7.57 19.95
C SER A 822 48.59 8.68 20.44
N ASP A 823 49.69 8.38 21.13
CA ASP A 823 50.73 9.35 21.53
C ASP A 823 51.98 9.27 20.61
N ALA A 824 51.87 8.57 19.48
CA ALA A 824 52.91 8.47 18.46
C ALA A 824 52.88 9.67 17.49
N SER A 825 53.67 9.64 16.41
CA SER A 825 53.95 10.75 15.47
C SER A 825 52.73 11.59 15.09
N LEU A 826 52.92 12.87 14.69
CA LEU A 826 51.84 13.73 14.18
C LEU A 826 51.02 13.08 13.03
N LEU A 827 51.63 12.17 12.27
CA LEU A 827 50.96 11.36 11.23
C LEU A 827 50.16 10.18 11.78
N ASP A 828 50.45 9.72 13.00
CA ASP A 828 49.69 8.71 13.73
C ASP A 828 48.59 9.35 14.59
N LEU A 829 48.62 10.68 14.75
CA LEU A 829 47.69 11.54 15.50
C LEU A 829 46.61 12.23 14.63
N LEU A 830 46.84 12.34 13.31
CA LEU A 830 45.94 12.92 12.31
C LEU A 830 45.23 11.81 11.53
#